data_AF-A0A229NVW2-F1
#
_entry.id   AF-A0A229NVW2-F1
#
_cell.length_a   1.000
_cell.length_b   1.000
_cell.length_c   1.000
_cell.angle_alpha   90.00
_cell.angle_beta   90.00
_cell.angle_gamma   90.00
#
_symmetry.space_group_name_H-M   'P 1'
#
loop_
_entity.id
_entity.type
_entity.pdbx_description
1 polymer ?
#
loop_
_entity_poly.entity_id
_entity_poly.type
_entity_poly.pdbx_seq_one_letter_code
_entity_poly.pdbx_strand_id
1 'polypeptide(L)'
;MNWLMKVSDHLLLWNHASIKVVDVRHTVMEPGDELRSYRLPSSTFILTIRGSAQVWMDGNTIFVDRFHVLHGGKGMCLDITAQDSFEFYMILYKAILALPARQSLVKLMETDNPFQLQYNFAPDYPLPLYHRVERMESEWLHPSMLEKLHIKILFYQFVHELLSQMSQQGIQGKKVDLVSQAIRYLQDHYGERVTLDELAELLDCSVSYLSRKFKQTVGKSPIDYMIALRIDKAKELLLNTDATLQEIAESVGFSDDSYFNRMFKKQVGLSLGQFKAKVQNNPADRSRYAIVPRRLSRYIGNGYENHSQYKKVGVSSMYRGKRTPMAASLMLCFILLLSACSSGTSNTNSANSSSNSAGANVSTTSPAPTDATAAEAPRVIKHAMGETTLTGTPQRVVILTNEGTEALLAVGVKPIGAVQSWSGDPWYDHIKDEMQEVTAVGDELQPNIELIASLKPDLIIGNKIRQEKIYDQLNQIAPTVFAEDLSGDWKINFKLYTETLNKAQEGEKAMAEYDKRVAEIKAKLGSKADTKVSVARFSASQVRIYQKQTFSGVILNDLGIARPESQDKDSFIEKMTKETIPSMDGDVLFYFVSEDPGKTDAAKVVEEWMNDPLFKKLNVVKNDKVIKVNEAIWNTAGGYKAANLLLNEIVTYFDIK
;
A
#
# COMPACT_ATOMS: atom_id res chain seq x y z
N MET A 1 13.53 20.83 -21.81
CA MET A 1 14.90 21.25 -22.15
C MET A 1 15.60 21.63 -20.85
N ASN A 2 16.92 21.44 -20.73
CA ASN A 2 17.67 21.42 -19.46
C ASN A 2 17.13 20.39 -18.44
N TRP A 3 17.51 19.12 -18.62
CA TRP A 3 17.23 18.01 -17.70
C TRP A 3 18.32 17.84 -16.62
N LEU A 4 19.00 18.93 -16.24
CA LEU A 4 20.18 18.90 -15.37
C LEU A 4 19.85 19.45 -13.99
N MET A 5 20.03 18.60 -12.98
CA MET A 5 19.93 18.94 -11.57
C MET A 5 21.19 19.70 -11.15
N LYS A 6 21.08 20.68 -10.23
CA LYS A 6 22.25 21.44 -9.79
C LYS A 6 23.05 20.65 -8.75
N VAL A 7 24.38 20.73 -8.81
CA VAL A 7 25.28 20.11 -7.83
C VAL A 7 25.04 20.64 -6.41
N SER A 8 24.63 21.91 -6.26
CA SER A 8 24.16 22.49 -5.00
C SER A 8 23.03 21.70 -4.35
N ASP A 9 22.12 21.18 -5.17
CA ASP A 9 20.85 20.60 -4.74
C ASP A 9 21.06 19.12 -4.36
N HIS A 10 21.96 18.42 -5.06
CA HIS A 10 22.51 17.12 -4.63
C HIS A 10 23.16 17.24 -3.24
N LEU A 11 24.11 18.17 -3.08
CA LEU A 11 24.88 18.33 -1.84
C LEU A 11 23.99 18.73 -0.67
N LEU A 12 22.96 19.56 -0.91
CA LEU A 12 21.97 19.91 0.10
C LEU A 12 21.21 18.68 0.62
N LEU A 13 20.80 17.75 -0.25
CA LEU A 13 20.12 16.52 0.18
C LEU A 13 21.08 15.52 0.84
N TRP A 14 22.32 15.38 0.36
CA TRP A 14 23.35 14.58 1.04
C TRP A 14 23.65 15.08 2.46
N ASN A 15 23.66 16.40 2.69
CA ASN A 15 23.89 17.01 4.00
C ASN A 15 22.69 16.90 4.97
N HIS A 16 21.50 16.57 4.49
CA HIS A 16 20.28 16.47 5.29
C HIS A 16 19.65 15.06 5.38
N ALA A 17 20.20 14.09 4.65
CA ALA A 17 19.80 12.69 4.75
C ALA A 17 20.60 11.94 5.81
N SER A 18 19.88 11.29 6.74
CA SER A 18 20.44 10.23 7.58
C SER A 18 20.67 9.00 6.70
N ILE A 19 21.93 8.57 6.59
CA ILE A 19 22.29 7.36 5.84
C ILE A 19 22.38 6.16 6.79
N LYS A 20 21.83 5.03 6.33
CA LYS A 20 22.06 3.68 6.86
C LYS A 20 22.64 2.81 5.75
N VAL A 21 23.88 2.33 5.92
CA VAL A 21 24.41 1.22 5.11
C VAL A 21 23.60 -0.03 5.45
N VAL A 22 23.16 -0.74 4.42
CA VAL A 22 22.27 -1.90 4.49
C VAL A 22 23.03 -3.19 4.24
N ASP A 23 23.99 -3.18 3.31
CA ASP A 23 24.84 -4.31 2.97
C ASP A 23 26.12 -3.85 2.26
N VAL A 24 27.22 -4.59 2.43
CA VAL A 24 28.48 -4.39 1.69
C VAL A 24 28.96 -5.75 1.20
N ARG A 25 29.26 -5.88 -0.09
CA ARG A 25 29.61 -7.15 -0.73
C ARG A 25 30.86 -6.99 -1.59
N HIS A 26 31.75 -7.97 -1.55
CA HIS A 26 32.71 -8.27 -2.62
C HIS A 26 32.11 -9.33 -3.55
N THR A 27 32.43 -9.30 -4.84
CA THR A 27 31.96 -10.29 -5.82
C THR A 27 32.98 -10.44 -6.95
N VAL A 28 33.27 -11.70 -7.29
CA VAL A 28 34.08 -12.09 -8.45
C VAL A 28 33.19 -12.93 -9.36
N MET A 29 33.23 -12.67 -10.66
CA MET A 29 32.54 -13.40 -11.72
C MET A 29 33.58 -13.95 -12.70
N GLU A 30 33.42 -15.20 -13.15
CA GLU A 30 34.29 -15.79 -14.15
C GLU A 30 33.85 -15.42 -15.59
N PRO A 31 34.74 -15.53 -16.60
CA PRO A 31 34.39 -15.20 -17.99
C PRO A 31 33.13 -15.95 -18.49
N GLY A 32 32.10 -15.19 -18.86
CA GLY A 32 30.81 -15.72 -19.30
C GLY A 32 29.75 -15.91 -18.20
N ASP A 33 30.07 -15.65 -16.92
CA ASP A 33 29.05 -15.55 -15.87
C ASP A 33 28.08 -14.38 -16.13
N GLU A 34 26.82 -14.56 -15.74
CA GLU A 34 25.78 -13.56 -15.90
C GLU A 34 25.00 -13.33 -14.59
N LEU A 35 25.06 -12.11 -14.05
CA LEU A 35 24.03 -11.62 -13.14
C LEU A 35 22.86 -11.14 -13.99
N ARG A 36 21.68 -11.76 -13.86
CA ARG A 36 20.49 -11.40 -14.66
C ARG A 36 19.36 -10.87 -13.80
N SER A 37 18.72 -9.81 -14.27
CA SER A 37 17.47 -9.24 -13.75
C SER A 37 17.51 -8.91 -12.25
N TYR A 38 18.68 -8.55 -11.73
CA TYR A 38 18.86 -8.25 -10.30
C TYR A 38 18.24 -6.88 -9.98
N ARG A 39 17.08 -6.89 -9.31
CA ARG A 39 16.41 -5.66 -8.86
C ARG A 39 17.07 -5.15 -7.58
N LEU A 40 17.62 -3.93 -7.62
CA LEU A 40 18.28 -3.33 -6.45
C LEU A 40 17.30 -3.14 -5.28
N PRO A 41 17.52 -3.74 -4.09
CA PRO A 41 16.59 -3.62 -2.95
C PRO A 41 16.73 -2.31 -2.17
N SER A 42 17.75 -1.50 -2.49
CA SER A 42 17.94 -0.12 -2.04
C SER A 42 18.81 0.64 -3.04
N SER A 43 19.03 1.95 -2.81
CA SER A 43 20.09 2.69 -3.50
C SER A 43 21.43 1.96 -3.33
N THR A 44 22.21 1.87 -4.41
CA THR A 44 23.40 1.02 -4.47
C THR A 44 24.52 1.70 -5.26
N PHE A 45 25.72 1.70 -4.70
CA PHE A 45 26.97 1.94 -5.44
C PHE A 45 27.59 0.60 -5.85
N ILE A 46 28.20 0.58 -7.03
CA ILE A 46 29.05 -0.52 -7.50
C ILE A 46 30.41 0.08 -7.88
N LEU A 47 31.51 -0.51 -7.41
CA LEU A 47 32.87 -0.15 -7.82
C LEU A 47 33.53 -1.40 -8.40
N THR A 48 33.85 -1.38 -9.70
CA THR A 48 34.63 -2.45 -10.34
C THR A 48 36.10 -2.30 -9.97
N ILE A 49 36.87 -3.40 -9.97
CA ILE A 49 38.26 -3.45 -9.52
C ILE A 49 39.15 -4.12 -10.58
N ARG A 50 38.67 -5.20 -11.22
CA ARG A 50 39.40 -5.94 -12.28
C ARG A 50 38.45 -6.50 -13.34
N GLY A 51 39.03 -6.87 -14.49
CA GLY A 51 38.34 -7.42 -15.64
C GLY A 51 37.54 -6.39 -16.43
N SER A 52 36.68 -6.89 -17.30
CA SER A 52 35.67 -6.10 -18.01
C SER A 52 34.34 -6.85 -18.09
N ALA A 53 33.25 -6.10 -18.17
CA ALA A 53 31.89 -6.62 -18.28
C ALA A 53 31.01 -5.72 -19.16
N GLN A 54 30.00 -6.34 -19.76
CA GLN A 54 28.86 -5.61 -20.31
C GLN A 54 27.79 -5.50 -19.20
N VAL A 55 27.34 -4.28 -18.92
CA VAL A 55 26.38 -3.98 -17.85
C VAL A 55 25.16 -3.32 -18.47
N TRP A 56 23.97 -3.72 -18.02
CA TRP A 56 22.72 -3.05 -18.33
C TRP A 56 22.17 -2.42 -17.06
N MET A 57 22.10 -1.08 -17.06
CA MET A 57 21.33 -0.33 -16.07
C MET A 57 19.98 -0.02 -16.71
N ASP A 58 18.94 -0.72 -16.29
CA ASP A 58 17.58 -0.53 -16.82
C ASP A 58 17.45 -0.73 -18.34
N GLY A 59 18.29 -1.61 -18.92
CA GLY A 59 18.39 -1.85 -20.36
C GLY A 59 19.27 -0.84 -21.11
N ASN A 60 19.68 0.27 -20.49
CA ASN A 60 20.75 1.11 -21.03
C ASN A 60 22.06 0.30 -20.96
N THR A 61 22.61 -0.06 -22.11
CA THR A 61 23.82 -0.88 -22.20
C THR A 61 25.06 -0.01 -22.08
N ILE A 62 26.00 -0.42 -21.23
CA ILE A 62 27.32 0.18 -21.06
C ILE A 62 28.37 -0.93 -20.98
N PHE A 63 29.58 -0.62 -21.43
CA PHE A 63 30.75 -1.46 -21.20
C PHE A 63 31.54 -0.85 -20.04
N VAL A 64 31.96 -1.67 -19.08
CA VAL A 64 32.78 -1.25 -17.95
C VAL A 64 34.04 -2.09 -17.87
N ASP A 65 35.16 -1.43 -17.61
CA ASP A 65 36.43 -2.05 -17.24
C ASP A 65 36.69 -1.85 -15.74
N ARG A 66 37.94 -2.00 -15.30
CA ARG A 66 38.38 -1.79 -13.91
C ARG A 66 38.14 -0.35 -13.42
N PHE A 67 37.89 -0.22 -12.12
CA PHE A 67 37.71 1.06 -11.42
C PHE A 67 36.53 1.94 -11.86
N HIS A 68 35.64 1.47 -12.72
CA HIS A 68 34.36 2.12 -12.98
C HIS A 68 33.48 2.15 -11.73
N VAL A 69 32.90 3.32 -11.44
CA VAL A 69 31.79 3.45 -10.49
C VAL A 69 30.48 3.43 -11.26
N LEU A 70 29.49 2.71 -10.74
CA LEU A 70 28.09 2.82 -11.11
C LEU A 70 27.25 3.17 -9.88
N HIS A 71 26.15 3.89 -10.07
CA HIS A 71 25.14 4.12 -9.04
C HIS A 71 23.74 3.85 -9.58
N GLY A 72 22.94 3.10 -8.84
CA GLY A 72 21.56 2.76 -9.17
C GLY A 72 20.61 3.01 -8.00
N GLY A 73 19.42 3.49 -8.32
CA GLY A 73 18.31 3.61 -7.37
C GLY A 73 17.66 2.28 -7.01
N LYS A 74 16.84 2.27 -5.95
CA LYS A 74 15.98 1.15 -5.58
C LYS A 74 15.07 0.77 -6.76
N GLY A 75 14.84 -0.52 -6.96
CA GLY A 75 13.97 -1.05 -8.03
C GLY A 75 14.62 -1.06 -9.42
N MET A 76 15.78 -0.42 -9.63
CA MET A 76 16.52 -0.49 -10.88
C MET A 76 16.84 -1.95 -11.23
N CYS A 77 16.65 -2.31 -12.50
CA CYS A 77 17.11 -3.60 -13.02
C CYS A 77 18.59 -3.52 -13.37
N LEU A 78 19.39 -4.42 -12.80
CA LEU A 78 20.80 -4.61 -13.10
C LEU A 78 21.02 -5.98 -13.76
N ASP A 79 21.67 -5.97 -14.92
CA ASP A 79 22.23 -7.16 -15.54
C ASP A 79 23.74 -6.94 -15.77
N ILE A 80 24.55 -7.98 -15.58
CA ILE A 80 26.01 -7.98 -15.80
C ILE A 80 26.36 -9.25 -16.56
N THR A 81 27.17 -9.13 -17.62
CA THR A 81 27.81 -10.27 -18.30
C THR A 81 29.32 -10.07 -18.31
N ALA A 82 30.03 -10.88 -17.53
CA ALA A 82 31.48 -10.85 -17.42
C ALA A 82 32.13 -11.27 -18.76
N GLN A 83 33.04 -10.44 -19.28
CA GLN A 83 33.83 -10.77 -20.49
C GLN A 83 35.16 -11.41 -20.09
N ASP A 84 35.80 -10.84 -19.07
CA ASP A 84 36.98 -11.38 -18.38
C ASP A 84 36.59 -11.84 -16.96
N SER A 85 37.56 -12.31 -16.16
CA SER A 85 37.37 -12.46 -14.70
C SER A 85 37.12 -11.07 -14.11
N PHE A 86 35.88 -10.83 -13.67
CA PHE A 86 35.35 -9.50 -13.36
C PHE A 86 35.09 -9.36 -11.86
N GLU A 87 35.76 -8.39 -11.23
CA GLU A 87 35.79 -8.20 -9.79
C GLU A 87 35.17 -6.85 -9.44
N PHE A 88 34.22 -6.82 -8.50
CA PHE A 88 33.57 -5.59 -8.05
C PHE A 88 33.10 -5.67 -6.59
N TYR A 89 32.86 -4.50 -6.00
CA TYR A 89 32.16 -4.35 -4.73
C TYR A 89 30.79 -3.71 -4.94
N MET A 90 29.82 -4.07 -4.10
CA MET A 90 28.51 -3.40 -4.00
C MET A 90 28.35 -2.79 -2.59
N ILE A 91 27.88 -1.55 -2.51
CA ILE A 91 27.47 -0.90 -1.26
C ILE A 91 25.99 -0.53 -1.37
N LEU A 92 25.16 -1.22 -0.60
CA LEU A 92 23.72 -0.99 -0.53
C LEU A 92 23.43 -0.06 0.64
N TYR A 93 22.66 1.01 0.42
CA TYR A 93 22.33 1.99 1.45
C TYR A 93 20.89 2.51 1.33
N LYS A 94 20.36 3.00 2.45
CA LYS A 94 19.10 3.76 2.53
C LYS A 94 19.40 5.17 3.01
N ALA A 95 18.79 6.15 2.34
CA ALA A 95 18.86 7.57 2.69
C ALA A 95 17.47 8.05 3.11
N ILE A 96 17.35 8.66 4.28
CA ILE A 96 16.07 9.11 4.85
C ILE A 96 16.28 10.54 5.38
N LEU A 97 15.41 11.49 5.04
CA LEU A 97 15.46 12.82 5.65
C LEU A 97 15.20 12.72 7.15
N ALA A 98 16.05 13.36 7.96
CA ALA A 98 15.80 13.46 9.40
C ALA A 98 14.52 14.29 9.63
N LEU A 99 13.55 13.72 10.37
CA LEU A 99 12.29 14.39 10.68
C LEU A 99 12.39 15.20 11.99
N PRO A 100 11.75 16.38 12.09
CA PRO A 100 10.98 17.07 11.04
C PRO A 100 11.89 17.70 9.98
N ALA A 101 11.65 17.37 8.71
CA ALA A 101 12.40 17.90 7.57
C ALA A 101 11.77 19.19 7.04
N ARG A 102 12.58 20.13 6.53
CA ARG A 102 12.07 21.34 5.87
C ARG A 102 11.31 20.95 4.58
N GLN A 103 10.14 21.53 4.36
CA GLN A 103 9.29 21.21 3.19
C GLN A 103 9.98 21.43 1.83
N SER A 104 10.96 22.34 1.76
CA SER A 104 11.81 22.52 0.59
C SER A 104 12.71 21.30 0.31
N LEU A 105 13.24 20.65 1.34
CA LEU A 105 14.04 19.43 1.22
C LEU A 105 13.17 18.22 0.87
N VAL A 106 11.97 18.14 1.45
CA VAL A 106 10.98 17.10 1.11
C VAL A 106 10.61 17.21 -0.38
N LYS A 107 10.22 18.40 -0.85
CA LYS A 107 9.88 18.65 -2.25
C LYS A 107 11.05 18.38 -3.20
N LEU A 108 12.27 18.74 -2.80
CA LEU A 108 13.48 18.46 -3.59
C LEU A 108 13.76 16.94 -3.64
N MET A 109 13.50 16.20 -2.57
CA MET A 109 13.56 14.73 -2.57
C MET A 109 12.47 14.09 -3.46
N GLU A 110 11.32 14.74 -3.65
CA GLU A 110 10.28 14.25 -4.56
C GLU A 110 10.61 14.52 -6.05
N THR A 111 11.25 15.64 -6.38
CA THR A 111 11.50 16.03 -7.79
C THR A 111 12.90 15.65 -8.28
N ASP A 112 13.88 15.61 -7.39
CA ASP A 112 15.31 15.73 -7.65
C ASP A 112 16.14 14.89 -6.65
N ASN A 113 15.74 13.63 -6.43
CA ASN A 113 16.38 12.71 -5.51
C ASN A 113 17.76 12.21 -6.01
N PRO A 114 18.90 12.55 -5.37
CA PRO A 114 20.22 12.07 -5.80
C PRO A 114 20.43 10.58 -5.54
N PHE A 115 19.74 10.01 -4.54
CA PHE A 115 19.83 8.59 -4.16
C PHE A 115 19.08 7.66 -5.12
N GLN A 116 18.30 8.23 -6.06
CA GLN A 116 17.63 7.49 -7.13
C GLN A 116 18.20 7.78 -8.53
N LEU A 117 19.29 8.58 -8.65
CA LEU A 117 19.90 8.87 -9.95
C LEU A 117 20.68 7.68 -10.51
N GLN A 118 20.73 7.59 -11.84
CA GLN A 118 21.61 6.66 -12.56
C GLN A 118 22.81 7.40 -13.14
N TYR A 119 24.01 6.91 -12.84
CA TYR A 119 25.26 7.36 -13.45
C TYR A 119 26.32 6.26 -13.42
N ASN A 120 27.28 6.38 -14.33
CA ASN A 120 28.51 5.60 -14.36
C ASN A 120 29.64 6.50 -14.85
N PHE A 121 30.87 6.29 -14.35
CA PHE A 121 32.08 6.97 -14.80
C PHE A 121 33.35 6.24 -14.32
N ALA A 122 34.49 6.54 -14.94
CA ALA A 122 35.82 6.17 -14.46
C ALA A 122 36.41 7.32 -13.62
N PRO A 123 36.68 7.14 -12.31
CA PRO A 123 37.32 8.16 -11.48
C PRO A 123 38.80 8.34 -11.84
N ASP A 124 39.30 9.57 -11.89
CA ASP A 124 40.73 9.85 -12.12
C ASP A 124 41.62 9.31 -10.98
N TYR A 125 41.07 9.28 -9.76
CA TYR A 125 41.75 8.81 -8.55
C TYR A 125 40.94 7.69 -7.90
N PRO A 126 41.00 6.45 -8.41
CA PRO A 126 40.13 5.37 -7.94
C PRO A 126 40.62 4.67 -6.67
N LEU A 127 41.93 4.72 -6.35
CA LEU A 127 42.48 4.05 -5.16
C LEU A 127 41.90 4.60 -3.83
N PRO A 128 41.73 5.92 -3.64
CA PRO A 128 41.00 6.48 -2.50
C PRO A 128 39.55 5.99 -2.36
N LEU A 129 38.87 5.64 -3.47
CA LEU A 129 37.55 4.99 -3.39
C LEU A 129 37.71 3.53 -2.97
N TYR A 130 38.53 2.76 -3.69
CA TYR A 130 38.81 1.33 -3.42
C TYR A 130 39.13 1.05 -1.95
N HIS A 131 40.14 1.72 -1.36
CA HIS A 131 40.56 1.44 0.02
C HIS A 131 39.46 1.67 1.06
N ARG A 132 38.50 2.57 0.78
CA ARG A 132 37.35 2.79 1.67
C ARG A 132 36.31 1.67 1.52
N VAL A 133 36.12 1.14 0.31
CA VAL A 133 35.19 0.02 0.07
C VAL A 133 35.77 -1.31 0.58
N GLU A 134 37.04 -1.59 0.29
CA GLU A 134 37.84 -2.68 0.84
C GLU A 134 37.77 -2.70 2.38
N ARG A 135 37.96 -1.54 3.02
CA ARG A 135 37.84 -1.44 4.48
C ARG A 135 36.41 -1.59 5.00
N MET A 136 35.41 -1.04 4.31
CA MET A 136 34.00 -1.22 4.67
C MET A 136 33.58 -2.69 4.61
N GLU A 137 34.00 -3.42 3.58
CA GLU A 137 33.68 -4.85 3.41
C GLU A 137 34.34 -5.71 4.49
N SER A 138 35.63 -5.49 4.74
CA SER A 138 36.37 -6.18 5.80
C SER A 138 35.76 -5.97 7.20
N GLU A 139 35.21 -4.79 7.48
CA GLU A 139 34.48 -4.50 8.73
C GLU A 139 33.03 -4.99 8.72
N TRP A 140 32.41 -5.17 7.54
CA TRP A 140 31.03 -5.64 7.38
C TRP A 140 30.89 -7.13 7.68
N LEU A 141 31.91 -7.94 7.38
CA LEU A 141 31.92 -9.37 7.63
C LEU A 141 31.81 -9.71 9.13
N HIS A 142 32.43 -8.93 10.02
CA HIS A 142 32.49 -9.17 11.47
C HIS A 142 32.17 -7.91 12.30
N PRO A 143 30.93 -7.36 12.25
CA PRO A 143 30.68 -5.98 12.65
C PRO A 143 30.23 -5.83 14.13
N SER A 144 31.12 -5.32 15.00
CA SER A 144 30.73 -4.86 16.34
C SER A 144 30.04 -3.48 16.28
N MET A 145 29.69 -2.90 17.44
CA MET A 145 29.12 -1.56 17.51
C MET A 145 30.11 -0.46 17.05
N LEU A 146 31.43 -0.69 17.18
CA LEU A 146 32.46 0.26 16.76
C LEU A 146 32.62 0.27 15.23
N GLU A 147 32.73 -0.92 14.62
CA GLU A 147 32.81 -1.09 13.16
C GLU A 147 31.54 -0.56 12.49
N LYS A 148 30.35 -0.77 13.06
CA LYS A 148 29.10 -0.19 12.52
C LYS A 148 29.11 1.35 12.47
N LEU A 149 29.82 2.01 13.39
CA LEU A 149 30.05 3.45 13.34
C LEU A 149 31.14 3.81 12.32
N HIS A 150 32.23 3.05 12.26
CA HIS A 150 33.34 3.31 11.35
C HIS A 150 32.98 3.07 9.88
N ILE A 151 32.23 2.01 9.54
CA ILE A 151 31.59 1.79 8.23
C ILE A 151 30.76 3.02 7.80
N LYS A 152 30.00 3.63 8.72
CA LYS A 152 29.24 4.85 8.41
C LYS A 152 30.16 6.05 8.13
N ILE A 153 31.30 6.17 8.82
CA ILE A 153 32.32 7.20 8.54
C ILE A 153 32.99 6.96 7.19
N LEU A 154 33.45 5.73 6.91
CA LEU A 154 34.06 5.33 5.64
C LEU A 154 33.10 5.55 4.45
N PHE A 155 31.81 5.28 4.64
CA PHE A 155 30.78 5.55 3.63
C PHE A 155 30.69 7.04 3.30
N TYR A 156 30.63 7.93 4.30
CA TYR A 156 30.61 9.37 4.04
C TYR A 156 31.91 9.87 3.40
N GLN A 157 33.07 9.30 3.75
CA GLN A 157 34.32 9.62 3.07
C GLN A 157 34.33 9.14 1.60
N PHE A 158 33.79 7.95 1.32
CA PHE A 158 33.62 7.42 -0.04
C PHE A 158 32.70 8.32 -0.87
N VAL A 159 31.55 8.73 -0.32
CA VAL A 159 30.63 9.65 -1.01
C VAL A 159 31.24 11.03 -1.24
N HIS A 160 32.00 11.57 -0.26
CA HIS A 160 32.72 12.84 -0.42
C HIS A 160 33.75 12.77 -1.56
N GLU A 161 34.58 11.72 -1.57
CA GLU A 161 35.55 11.44 -2.64
C GLU A 161 34.86 11.34 -4.00
N LEU A 162 33.78 10.56 -4.07
CA LEU A 162 33.01 10.33 -5.29
C LEU A 162 32.42 11.63 -5.86
N LEU A 163 31.71 12.40 -5.02
CA LEU A 163 31.09 13.65 -5.44
C LEU A 163 32.12 14.72 -5.82
N SER A 164 33.31 14.72 -5.19
CA SER A 164 34.44 15.56 -5.59
C SER A 164 34.89 15.23 -7.01
N GLN A 165 35.16 13.96 -7.32
CA GLN A 165 35.63 13.55 -8.65
C GLN A 165 34.53 13.72 -9.72
N MET A 166 33.27 13.40 -9.41
CA MET A 166 32.13 13.71 -10.30
C MET A 166 32.05 15.20 -10.62
N SER A 167 32.26 16.08 -9.63
CA SER A 167 32.21 17.53 -9.83
C SER A 167 33.39 18.06 -10.64
N GLN A 168 34.58 17.45 -10.53
CA GLN A 168 35.77 17.82 -11.30
C GLN A 168 35.67 17.40 -12.77
N GLN A 169 35.18 16.18 -13.02
CA GLN A 169 34.95 15.64 -14.37
C GLN A 169 33.66 16.15 -15.04
N GLY A 170 32.78 16.83 -14.30
CA GLY A 170 31.49 17.30 -14.82
C GLY A 170 30.43 16.20 -15.01
N ILE A 171 30.56 15.06 -14.32
CA ILE A 171 29.63 13.92 -14.41
C ILE A 171 28.25 14.32 -13.85
N GLN A 172 27.22 14.14 -14.67
CA GLN A 172 25.84 14.52 -14.34
C GLN A 172 24.94 13.28 -14.30
N GLY A 173 24.18 13.14 -13.21
CA GLY A 173 23.27 12.01 -13.03
C GLY A 173 22.06 12.07 -13.95
N LYS A 174 21.78 10.97 -14.66
CA LYS A 174 20.57 10.82 -15.48
C LYS A 174 19.37 10.56 -14.58
N LYS A 175 18.31 11.36 -14.71
CA LYS A 175 17.02 11.07 -14.06
C LYS A 175 16.45 9.77 -14.63
N VAL A 176 15.98 8.91 -13.73
CA VAL A 176 15.34 7.63 -14.06
C VAL A 176 14.00 7.86 -14.76
N ASP A 177 13.76 7.14 -15.86
CA ASP A 177 12.41 7.02 -16.40
C ASP A 177 11.65 5.89 -15.69
N LEU A 178 10.98 6.28 -14.61
CA LEU A 178 10.11 5.43 -13.80
C LEU A 178 8.97 4.80 -14.64
N VAL A 179 8.59 5.41 -15.77
CA VAL A 179 7.59 4.81 -16.67
C VAL A 179 8.20 3.65 -17.45
N SER A 180 9.41 3.80 -18.00
CA SER A 180 10.13 2.70 -18.64
C SER A 180 10.49 1.57 -17.66
N GLN A 181 10.76 1.87 -16.39
CA GLN A 181 10.90 0.85 -15.33
C GLN A 181 9.57 0.11 -15.08
N ALA A 182 8.48 0.86 -14.88
CA ALA A 182 7.14 0.29 -14.65
C ALA A 182 6.67 -0.57 -15.84
N ILE A 183 6.92 -0.13 -17.08
CA ILE A 183 6.63 -0.91 -18.29
C ILE A 183 7.40 -2.23 -18.29
N ARG A 184 8.72 -2.22 -18.00
CA ARG A 184 9.53 -3.45 -17.95
C ARG A 184 9.06 -4.40 -16.86
N TYR A 185 8.81 -3.91 -15.64
CA TYR A 185 8.26 -4.75 -14.57
C TYR A 185 6.91 -5.38 -14.96
N LEU A 186 6.00 -4.60 -15.53
CA LEU A 186 4.70 -5.12 -16.02
C LEU A 186 4.86 -6.08 -17.21
N GLN A 187 5.95 -6.00 -17.98
CA GLN A 187 6.29 -6.94 -19.06
C GLN A 187 6.92 -8.24 -18.56
N ASP A 188 7.70 -8.18 -17.48
CA ASP A 188 8.29 -9.35 -16.83
C ASP A 188 7.21 -10.14 -16.05
N HIS A 189 6.37 -9.44 -15.29
CA HIS A 189 5.45 -10.02 -14.29
C HIS A 189 3.96 -10.01 -14.72
N TYR A 190 3.64 -9.91 -16.02
CA TYR A 190 2.24 -9.74 -16.47
C TYR A 190 1.28 -10.86 -16.03
N GLY A 191 1.76 -12.10 -15.86
CA GLY A 191 0.96 -13.23 -15.39
C GLY A 191 0.72 -13.25 -13.87
N GLU A 192 1.45 -12.44 -13.11
CA GLU A 192 1.37 -12.38 -11.64
C GLU A 192 0.33 -11.35 -11.18
N ARG A 193 -0.10 -11.42 -9.92
CA ARG A 193 -0.95 -10.39 -9.31
C ARG A 193 -0.09 -9.19 -8.94
N VAL A 194 -0.04 -8.19 -9.82
CA VAL A 194 0.63 -6.91 -9.58
C VAL A 194 -0.38 -5.82 -9.20
N THR A 195 -0.22 -5.20 -8.04
CA THR A 195 -0.97 -4.00 -7.62
C THR A 195 -0.25 -2.70 -7.99
N LEU A 196 -0.96 -1.57 -7.92
CA LEU A 196 -0.33 -0.25 -8.09
C LEU A 196 0.60 0.10 -6.94
N ASP A 197 0.29 -0.34 -5.72
CA ASP A 197 1.04 -0.05 -4.51
C ASP A 197 2.38 -0.79 -4.47
N GLU A 198 2.40 -2.08 -4.81
CA GLU A 198 3.65 -2.85 -4.98
C GLU A 198 4.53 -2.23 -6.08
N LEU A 199 3.91 -1.85 -7.21
CA LEU A 199 4.63 -1.23 -8.33
C LEU A 199 5.18 0.16 -7.96
N ALA A 200 4.47 0.94 -7.15
CA ALA A 200 4.94 2.25 -6.70
C ALA A 200 6.02 2.12 -5.61
N GLU A 201 5.87 1.18 -4.67
CA GLU A 201 6.84 0.89 -3.62
C GLU A 201 8.15 0.33 -4.21
N LEU A 202 8.09 -0.57 -5.20
CA LEU A 202 9.25 -1.05 -5.95
C LEU A 202 10.07 0.11 -6.54
N LEU A 203 9.37 1.07 -7.16
CA LEU A 203 9.93 2.22 -7.88
C LEU A 203 10.16 3.45 -6.98
N ASP A 204 10.12 3.26 -5.65
CA ASP A 204 10.35 4.25 -4.60
C ASP A 204 9.59 5.59 -4.79
N CYS A 205 8.33 5.50 -5.24
CA CYS A 205 7.50 6.67 -5.53
C CYS A 205 6.04 6.47 -5.08
N SER A 206 5.23 7.53 -5.10
CA SER A 206 3.82 7.42 -4.72
C SER A 206 2.94 6.93 -5.88
N VAL A 207 1.93 6.10 -5.57
CA VAL A 207 0.94 5.59 -6.54
C VAL A 207 0.32 6.70 -7.38
N SER A 208 0.02 7.85 -6.77
CA SER A 208 -0.53 9.02 -7.47
C SER A 208 0.47 9.69 -8.42
N TYR A 209 1.76 9.72 -8.08
CA TYR A 209 2.81 10.22 -8.97
C TYR A 209 3.02 9.27 -10.14
N LEU A 210 3.21 7.98 -9.86
CA LEU A 210 3.37 6.92 -10.87
C LEU A 210 2.19 6.90 -11.85
N SER A 211 0.96 6.80 -11.36
CA SER A 211 -0.25 6.70 -12.20
C SER A 211 -0.44 7.93 -13.09
N ARG A 212 -0.14 9.13 -12.57
CA ARG A 212 -0.17 10.38 -13.35
C ARG A 212 0.90 10.39 -14.42
N LYS A 213 2.14 10.07 -14.07
CA LYS A 213 3.30 10.11 -14.98
C LYS A 213 3.20 9.04 -16.07
N PHE A 214 2.79 7.82 -15.71
CA PHE A 214 2.53 6.72 -16.63
C PHE A 214 1.40 7.08 -17.61
N LYS A 215 0.27 7.67 -17.13
CA LYS A 215 -0.81 8.11 -18.02
C LYS A 215 -0.39 9.26 -18.94
N GLN A 216 0.47 10.17 -18.50
CA GLN A 216 1.03 11.24 -19.33
C GLN A 216 1.95 10.71 -20.45
N THR A 217 2.76 9.70 -20.18
CA THR A 217 3.72 9.13 -21.15
C THR A 217 3.10 8.05 -22.06
N VAL A 218 2.16 7.24 -21.56
CA VAL A 218 1.63 6.03 -22.22
C VAL A 218 0.16 6.16 -22.63
N GLY A 219 -0.54 7.21 -22.19
CA GLY A 219 -1.96 7.45 -22.47
C GLY A 219 -2.95 6.56 -21.69
N LYS A 220 -2.47 5.56 -20.95
CA LYS A 220 -3.25 4.57 -20.18
C LYS A 220 -2.83 4.57 -18.70
N SER A 221 -3.65 4.06 -17.79
CA SER A 221 -3.16 3.73 -16.44
C SER A 221 -2.23 2.49 -16.48
N PRO A 222 -1.39 2.25 -15.46
CA PRO A 222 -0.57 1.04 -15.40
C PRO A 222 -1.41 -0.25 -15.41
N ILE A 223 -2.61 -0.23 -14.80
CA ILE A 223 -3.53 -1.38 -14.79
C ILE A 223 -4.19 -1.57 -16.18
N ASP A 224 -4.63 -0.49 -16.84
CA ASP A 224 -5.15 -0.58 -18.23
C ASP A 224 -4.06 -1.09 -19.20
N TYR A 225 -2.80 -0.72 -18.95
CA TYR A 225 -1.65 -1.22 -19.71
C TYR A 225 -1.41 -2.70 -19.46
N MET A 226 -1.39 -3.14 -18.19
CA MET A 226 -1.24 -4.56 -17.83
C MET A 226 -2.38 -5.41 -18.39
N ILE A 227 -3.64 -4.95 -18.30
CA ILE A 227 -4.79 -5.66 -18.91
C ILE A 227 -4.59 -5.76 -20.42
N ALA A 228 -4.18 -4.70 -21.11
CA ALA A 228 -3.92 -4.76 -22.55
C ALA A 228 -2.81 -5.76 -22.91
N LEU A 229 -1.69 -5.73 -22.18
CA LEU A 229 -0.59 -6.67 -22.36
C LEU A 229 -1.03 -8.14 -22.17
N ARG A 230 -1.81 -8.43 -21.12
CA ARG A 230 -2.38 -9.76 -20.87
C ARG A 230 -3.32 -10.21 -21.99
N ILE A 231 -4.16 -9.31 -22.52
CA ILE A 231 -5.03 -9.58 -23.67
C ILE A 231 -4.21 -9.85 -24.94
N ASP A 232 -3.10 -9.13 -25.16
CA ASP A 232 -2.21 -9.38 -26.29
C ASP A 232 -1.46 -10.74 -26.16
N LYS A 233 -1.04 -11.12 -24.95
CA LYS A 233 -0.50 -12.48 -24.70
C LYS A 233 -1.56 -13.58 -24.83
N ALA A 234 -2.80 -13.32 -24.44
CA ALA A 234 -3.90 -14.25 -24.71
C ALA A 234 -4.13 -14.46 -26.22
N LYS A 235 -4.03 -13.39 -27.06
CA LYS A 235 -4.07 -13.53 -28.53
C LYS A 235 -2.92 -14.39 -29.05
N GLU A 236 -1.69 -14.17 -28.57
CA GLU A 236 -0.53 -14.97 -28.96
C GLU A 236 -0.76 -16.47 -28.65
N LEU A 237 -1.26 -16.81 -27.46
CA LEU A 237 -1.55 -18.19 -27.08
C LEU A 237 -2.69 -18.81 -27.91
N LEU A 238 -3.78 -18.08 -28.11
CA LEU A 238 -4.92 -18.51 -28.95
C LEU A 238 -4.58 -18.74 -30.43
N LEU A 239 -3.50 -18.12 -30.92
CA LEU A 239 -3.02 -18.25 -32.30
C LEU A 239 -1.95 -19.34 -32.48
N ASN A 240 -1.14 -19.62 -31.45
CA ASN A 240 0.04 -20.49 -31.55
C ASN A 240 -0.09 -21.81 -30.76
N THR A 241 -1.19 -22.04 -30.03
CA THR A 241 -1.41 -23.24 -29.20
C THR A 241 -2.86 -23.73 -29.29
N ASP A 242 -3.11 -25.01 -28.99
CA ASP A 242 -4.46 -25.56 -28.87
C ASP A 242 -5.07 -25.40 -27.46
N ALA A 243 -4.34 -24.78 -26.51
CA ALA A 243 -4.68 -24.66 -25.09
C ALA A 243 -6.11 -24.18 -24.80
N THR A 244 -6.70 -24.70 -23.73
CA THR A 244 -8.05 -24.33 -23.26
C THR A 244 -8.13 -22.87 -22.86
N LEU A 245 -9.35 -22.33 -22.79
CA LEU A 245 -9.53 -20.93 -22.38
C LEU A 245 -9.10 -20.68 -20.93
N GLN A 246 -9.25 -21.69 -20.06
CA GLN A 246 -8.82 -21.66 -18.66
C GLN A 246 -7.28 -21.64 -18.54
N GLU A 247 -6.56 -22.56 -19.20
CA GLU A 247 -5.08 -22.57 -19.21
C GLU A 247 -4.52 -21.23 -19.72
N ILE A 248 -5.19 -20.61 -20.70
CA ILE A 248 -4.82 -19.28 -21.21
C ILE A 248 -5.15 -18.19 -20.17
N ALA A 249 -6.31 -18.22 -19.52
CA ALA A 249 -6.68 -17.26 -18.48
C ALA A 249 -5.68 -17.26 -17.31
N GLU A 250 -5.38 -18.46 -16.79
CA GLU A 250 -4.44 -18.70 -15.70
C GLU A 250 -3.02 -18.24 -16.09
N SER A 251 -2.52 -18.62 -17.27
CA SER A 251 -1.17 -18.25 -17.72
C SER A 251 -0.97 -16.77 -18.07
N VAL A 252 -2.06 -16.01 -18.31
CA VAL A 252 -2.01 -14.54 -18.42
C VAL A 252 -2.55 -13.82 -17.17
N GLY A 253 -2.72 -14.53 -16.05
CA GLY A 253 -2.97 -13.96 -14.72
C GLY A 253 -4.41 -13.47 -14.45
N PHE A 254 -5.40 -13.91 -15.23
CA PHE A 254 -6.82 -13.65 -14.90
C PHE A 254 -7.39 -14.74 -14.02
N SER A 255 -7.88 -14.36 -12.82
CA SER A 255 -8.52 -15.27 -11.86
C SER A 255 -10.04 -15.38 -11.99
N ASP A 256 -10.63 -14.72 -12.99
CA ASP A 256 -12.07 -14.70 -13.26
C ASP A 256 -12.28 -14.76 -14.79
N ASP A 257 -12.80 -15.89 -15.28
CA ASP A 257 -13.11 -16.14 -16.69
C ASP A 257 -14.17 -15.19 -17.25
N SER A 258 -15.12 -14.74 -16.43
CA SER A 258 -16.17 -13.80 -16.82
C SER A 258 -15.62 -12.38 -16.96
N TYR A 259 -14.69 -11.98 -16.09
CA TYR A 259 -13.94 -10.74 -16.24
C TYR A 259 -12.99 -10.80 -17.44
N PHE A 260 -12.25 -11.90 -17.60
CA PHE A 260 -11.35 -12.12 -18.75
C PHE A 260 -12.09 -12.05 -20.09
N ASN A 261 -13.19 -12.78 -20.25
CA ASN A 261 -14.04 -12.71 -21.45
C ASN A 261 -14.55 -11.28 -21.71
N ARG A 262 -14.93 -10.55 -20.65
CA ARG A 262 -15.42 -9.16 -20.75
C ARG A 262 -14.31 -8.21 -21.20
N MET A 263 -13.10 -8.33 -20.66
CA MET A 263 -11.95 -7.51 -21.05
C MET A 263 -11.43 -7.85 -22.45
N PHE A 264 -11.37 -9.14 -22.80
CA PHE A 264 -11.03 -9.58 -24.16
C PHE A 264 -12.04 -9.05 -25.18
N LYS A 265 -13.35 -9.20 -24.93
CA LYS A 265 -14.38 -8.64 -25.82
C LYS A 265 -14.32 -7.11 -25.90
N LYS A 266 -14.04 -6.41 -24.80
CA LYS A 266 -13.88 -4.94 -24.76
C LYS A 266 -12.72 -4.45 -25.63
N GLN A 267 -11.61 -5.19 -25.71
CA GLN A 267 -10.42 -4.78 -26.47
C GLN A 267 -10.32 -5.38 -27.88
N VAL A 268 -10.98 -6.51 -28.15
CA VAL A 268 -10.85 -7.29 -29.40
C VAL A 268 -12.15 -7.30 -30.22
N GLY A 269 -13.28 -6.87 -29.63
CA GLY A 269 -14.62 -6.87 -30.26
C GLY A 269 -15.29 -8.25 -30.33
N LEU A 270 -14.53 -9.34 -30.20
CA LEU A 270 -14.99 -10.74 -30.22
C LEU A 270 -14.84 -11.39 -28.84
N SER A 271 -15.69 -12.36 -28.50
CA SER A 271 -15.42 -13.22 -27.33
C SER A 271 -14.25 -14.19 -27.59
N LEU A 272 -13.70 -14.78 -26.54
CA LEU A 272 -12.61 -15.77 -26.65
C LEU A 272 -13.01 -16.96 -27.56
N GLY A 273 -14.23 -17.48 -27.38
CA GLY A 273 -14.77 -18.55 -28.22
C GLY A 273 -14.95 -18.14 -29.69
N GLN A 274 -15.46 -16.94 -29.95
CA GLN A 274 -15.59 -16.40 -31.31
C GLN A 274 -14.21 -16.19 -31.97
N PHE A 275 -13.21 -15.74 -31.21
CA PHE A 275 -11.84 -15.57 -31.68
C PHE A 275 -11.20 -16.93 -32.00
N LYS A 276 -11.25 -17.90 -31.07
CA LYS A 276 -10.69 -19.24 -31.28
C LYS A 276 -11.36 -19.96 -32.46
N ALA A 277 -12.68 -19.88 -32.59
CA ALA A 277 -13.41 -20.44 -33.74
C ALA A 277 -13.03 -19.76 -35.07
N LYS A 278 -12.86 -18.43 -35.09
CA LYS A 278 -12.42 -17.70 -36.29
C LYS A 278 -11.00 -18.08 -36.73
N VAL A 279 -10.09 -18.32 -35.77
CA VAL A 279 -8.73 -18.81 -36.03
C VAL A 279 -8.76 -20.26 -36.53
N GLN A 280 -9.53 -21.14 -35.89
CA GLN A 280 -9.66 -22.54 -36.31
C GLN A 280 -10.26 -22.70 -37.71
N ASN A 281 -11.18 -21.82 -38.11
CA ASN A 281 -11.81 -21.79 -39.43
C ASN A 281 -10.96 -21.10 -40.52
N ASN A 282 -9.76 -20.58 -40.21
CA ASN A 282 -8.84 -20.04 -41.21
C ASN A 282 -7.63 -20.97 -41.46
N PRO A 283 -7.73 -21.94 -42.41
CA PRO A 283 -6.63 -22.87 -42.67
C PRO A 283 -5.34 -22.19 -43.18
N ALA A 284 -5.40 -20.94 -43.64
CA ALA A 284 -4.22 -20.17 -44.03
C ALA A 284 -3.30 -19.84 -42.84
N ASP A 285 -3.85 -19.57 -41.64
CA ASP A 285 -3.05 -19.25 -40.44
C ASP A 285 -2.40 -20.50 -39.82
N ARG A 286 -3.06 -21.66 -39.93
CA ARG A 286 -2.48 -22.96 -39.54
C ARG A 286 -1.26 -23.39 -40.40
N SER A 287 -0.96 -22.69 -41.49
CA SER A 287 0.17 -22.99 -42.38
C SER A 287 1.53 -22.46 -41.86
N ARG A 288 2.04 -23.05 -40.75
CA ARG A 288 3.44 -22.81 -40.35
C ARG A 288 4.12 -23.88 -39.47
N TYR A 289 4.08 -25.14 -39.91
CA TYR A 289 5.22 -26.05 -39.68
C TYR A 289 6.46 -25.51 -40.42
N ALA A 290 7.13 -24.52 -39.84
CA ALA A 290 8.42 -24.03 -40.29
C ALA A 290 9.52 -24.88 -39.63
N ILE A 291 10.45 -25.39 -40.42
CA ILE A 291 11.51 -26.30 -39.98
C ILE A 291 12.66 -25.49 -39.33
N VAL A 292 12.34 -24.57 -38.41
CA VAL A 292 13.27 -23.68 -37.71
C VAL A 292 12.81 -23.50 -36.26
N PRO A 293 13.66 -23.74 -35.25
CA PRO A 293 13.33 -23.41 -33.87
C PRO A 293 13.24 -21.88 -33.68
N ARG A 294 12.14 -21.39 -33.10
CA ARG A 294 12.11 -20.06 -32.48
C ARG A 294 12.92 -20.10 -31.18
N ARG A 295 14.23 -19.84 -31.25
CA ARG A 295 15.00 -19.42 -30.07
C ARG A 295 14.61 -17.98 -29.72
N LEU A 296 14.53 -17.66 -28.43
CA LEU A 296 14.35 -16.26 -28.00
C LEU A 296 15.58 -15.47 -28.42
N SER A 297 15.37 -14.34 -29.11
CA SER A 297 16.36 -13.26 -29.16
C SER A 297 15.91 -12.16 -28.21
N ARG A 298 16.88 -11.58 -27.49
CA ARG A 298 16.65 -10.44 -26.58
C ARG A 298 16.20 -9.24 -27.41
N TYR A 299 15.19 -8.50 -26.95
CA TYR A 299 14.77 -7.26 -27.64
C TYR A 299 15.82 -6.17 -27.46
N ILE A 300 16.53 -5.84 -28.54
CA ILE A 300 17.25 -4.56 -28.64
C ILE A 300 16.18 -3.48 -28.77
N GLY A 301 16.13 -2.56 -27.81
CA GLY A 301 15.16 -1.48 -27.81
C GLY A 301 15.56 -0.35 -28.76
N ASN A 302 14.68 -0.03 -29.71
CA ASN A 302 14.53 1.34 -30.19
C ASN A 302 13.07 1.61 -30.59
N GLY A 303 12.61 2.85 -30.44
CA GLY A 303 11.19 3.19 -30.53
C GLY A 303 10.67 3.44 -31.95
N TYR A 304 9.35 3.33 -32.09
CA TYR A 304 8.52 3.75 -33.24
C TYR A 304 8.82 3.06 -34.60
N GLU A 305 7.97 2.08 -34.99
CA GLU A 305 7.01 2.26 -36.09
C GLU A 305 6.06 1.06 -36.26
N ASN A 306 4.96 1.24 -37.01
CA ASN A 306 4.00 0.20 -37.36
C ASN A 306 4.15 -0.19 -38.84
N HIS A 307 4.41 -1.47 -39.16
CA HIS A 307 3.70 -2.19 -40.25
C HIS A 307 3.97 -3.70 -40.27
N SER A 308 3.13 -4.44 -41.02
CA SER A 308 3.12 -5.91 -41.13
C SER A 308 3.62 -6.43 -42.48
N GLN A 309 4.07 -7.70 -42.49
CA GLN A 309 4.51 -8.51 -43.67
C GLN A 309 5.93 -8.14 -44.19
N TYR A 310 6.84 -9.05 -44.56
CA TYR A 310 6.69 -10.27 -45.40
C TYR A 310 7.57 -11.50 -45.00
N LYS A 311 7.37 -12.60 -45.75
CA LYS A 311 7.91 -14.00 -45.75
C LYS A 311 9.45 -14.17 -45.52
N LYS A 312 9.94 -15.14 -44.69
CA LYS A 312 10.26 -16.60 -44.94
C LYS A 312 11.55 -16.79 -45.81
N VAL A 313 12.53 -17.70 -45.62
CA VAL A 313 12.80 -19.05 -44.98
C VAL A 313 14.31 -19.10 -44.56
N GLY A 314 14.99 -20.00 -43.81
CA GLY A 314 14.82 -21.25 -43.03
C GLY A 314 16.23 -21.76 -42.54
N VAL A 315 16.64 -23.01 -42.20
CA VAL A 315 16.06 -24.37 -41.96
C VAL A 315 17.04 -25.23 -41.08
N SER A 316 16.58 -25.94 -40.04
CA SER A 316 17.24 -27.06 -39.27
C SER A 316 18.53 -26.76 -38.45
N SER A 317 19.01 -27.60 -37.50
CA SER A 317 18.60 -28.93 -37.00
C SER A 317 18.80 -29.09 -35.46
N MET A 318 18.46 -30.24 -34.88
CA MET A 318 18.42 -30.55 -33.43
C MET A 318 19.56 -31.48 -32.95
N TYR A 319 19.79 -31.53 -31.63
CA TYR A 319 19.91 -32.83 -30.91
C TYR A 319 19.32 -32.76 -29.48
N ARG A 320 18.99 -33.92 -28.90
CA ARG A 320 18.26 -34.05 -27.61
C ARG A 320 19.19 -34.34 -26.42
N GLY A 321 18.88 -33.76 -25.26
CA GLY A 321 19.33 -34.18 -23.92
C GLY A 321 18.15 -34.36 -22.97
N LYS A 322 18.23 -35.27 -21.99
CA LYS A 322 17.10 -35.64 -21.10
C LYS A 322 17.09 -34.83 -19.80
N ARG A 323 15.90 -34.54 -19.25
CA ARG A 323 15.71 -34.12 -17.85
C ARG A 323 15.55 -35.34 -16.94
N THR A 324 16.06 -35.27 -15.72
CA THR A 324 15.73 -36.18 -14.60
C THR A 324 14.88 -35.45 -13.56
N PRO A 325 13.87 -36.09 -12.96
CA PRO A 325 13.04 -35.46 -11.92
C PRO A 325 13.70 -35.54 -10.54
N MET A 326 13.83 -34.41 -9.84
CA MET A 326 14.42 -34.32 -8.50
C MET A 326 13.43 -34.76 -7.38
N ALA A 327 12.76 -35.89 -7.58
CA ALA A 327 11.76 -36.43 -6.65
C ALA A 327 12.34 -37.49 -5.67
N ALA A 328 13.52 -38.04 -5.97
CA ALA A 328 14.12 -39.13 -5.20
C ALA A 328 14.74 -38.70 -3.85
N SER A 329 15.09 -37.43 -3.68
CA SER A 329 15.84 -36.95 -2.50
C SER A 329 14.98 -36.76 -1.24
N LEU A 330 13.67 -36.56 -1.37
CA LEU A 330 12.76 -36.31 -0.24
C LEU A 330 12.31 -37.59 0.48
N MET A 331 12.42 -38.76 -0.15
CA MET A 331 11.94 -40.02 0.41
C MET A 331 12.92 -40.66 1.42
N LEU A 332 14.16 -40.16 1.50
CA LEU A 332 15.21 -40.72 2.37
C LEU A 332 15.13 -40.22 3.83
N CYS A 333 14.59 -39.02 4.06
CA CYS A 333 14.55 -38.40 5.39
C CYS A 333 13.48 -39.00 6.32
N PHE A 334 12.38 -39.52 5.77
CA PHE A 334 11.23 -40.01 6.56
C PHE A 334 11.49 -41.34 7.29
N ILE A 335 12.52 -42.10 6.89
CA ILE A 335 12.80 -43.44 7.43
C ILE A 335 13.54 -43.38 8.78
N LEU A 336 14.21 -42.27 9.10
CA LEU A 336 15.07 -42.15 10.30
C LEU A 336 14.32 -41.81 11.60
N LEU A 337 13.04 -41.42 11.55
CA LEU A 337 12.31 -40.89 12.72
C LEU A 337 11.41 -41.91 13.45
N LEU A 338 11.35 -43.16 13.01
CA LEU A 338 10.42 -44.18 13.56
C LEU A 338 11.09 -45.28 14.40
N SER A 339 12.39 -45.18 14.68
CA SER A 339 13.18 -46.22 15.36
C SER A 339 13.30 -46.05 16.89
N ALA A 340 12.20 -45.71 17.58
CA ALA A 340 12.24 -45.32 18.99
C ALA A 340 11.10 -45.88 19.88
N CYS A 341 10.63 -47.12 19.63
CA CYS A 341 9.71 -47.82 20.54
C CYS A 341 9.79 -49.37 20.44
N SER A 342 10.44 -50.01 21.42
CA SER A 342 10.47 -51.47 21.68
C SER A 342 11.29 -51.68 22.98
N SER A 343 10.97 -52.54 23.95
CA SER A 343 9.86 -53.47 24.27
C SER A 343 9.86 -53.70 25.80
N GLY A 344 8.96 -54.43 26.50
CA GLY A 344 7.79 -55.26 26.18
C GLY A 344 6.91 -55.46 27.44
N THR A 345 5.72 -56.09 27.39
CA THR A 345 5.49 -57.55 27.57
C THR A 345 5.72 -58.03 29.01
N SER A 346 4.77 -58.64 29.77
CA SER A 346 3.34 -58.95 29.54
C SER A 346 2.61 -59.40 30.84
N ASN A 347 1.30 -59.67 30.68
CA ASN A 347 0.39 -60.55 31.47
C ASN A 347 -0.64 -59.96 32.45
N THR A 348 -1.73 -60.72 32.58
CA THR A 348 -3.07 -60.35 33.05
C THR A 348 -3.48 -61.09 34.33
N ASN A 349 -4.38 -60.50 35.13
CA ASN A 349 -5.53 -61.26 35.66
C ASN A 349 -6.69 -60.33 36.10
N SER A 350 -7.87 -60.93 36.32
CA SER A 350 -9.17 -60.25 36.34
C SER A 350 -9.82 -60.14 37.73
N ALA A 351 -10.73 -59.17 37.88
CA ALA A 351 -11.81 -59.08 38.90
C ALA A 351 -11.35 -58.97 40.38
N ASN A 352 -12.10 -58.36 41.31
CA ASN A 352 -13.56 -58.25 41.39
C ASN A 352 -14.05 -56.95 42.11
N SER A 353 -15.36 -56.82 42.35
CA SER A 353 -16.02 -55.58 42.75
C SER A 353 -16.22 -55.32 44.26
N SER A 354 -16.29 -54.02 44.60
CA SER A 354 -17.18 -53.39 45.60
C SER A 354 -17.18 -53.83 47.08
N SER A 355 -16.93 -52.87 47.99
CA SER A 355 -17.89 -52.48 49.05
C SER A 355 -17.43 -51.23 49.84
N ASN A 356 -18.39 -50.48 50.40
CA ASN A 356 -18.17 -49.34 51.30
C ASN A 356 -18.02 -49.80 52.76
N SER A 357 -17.29 -49.06 53.61
CA SER A 357 -17.94 -48.30 54.71
C SER A 357 -16.97 -47.51 55.62
N ALA A 358 -17.44 -46.31 55.99
CA ALA A 358 -17.26 -45.54 57.24
C ALA A 358 -15.95 -45.61 58.06
N GLY A 359 -15.36 -44.43 58.29
CA GLY A 359 -14.45 -44.15 59.40
C GLY A 359 -14.26 -42.63 59.54
N ALA A 360 -14.77 -42.04 60.62
CA ALA A 360 -14.81 -40.57 60.79
C ALA A 360 -13.70 -40.06 61.71
N ASN A 361 -13.21 -38.85 61.45
CA ASN A 361 -12.62 -38.00 62.50
C ASN A 361 -12.77 -36.50 62.13
N VAL A 362 -12.66 -35.60 63.12
CA VAL A 362 -13.16 -34.22 63.05
C VAL A 362 -12.13 -33.21 63.59
N SER A 363 -12.27 -31.93 63.21
CA SER A 363 -11.64 -30.70 63.79
C SER A 363 -10.34 -30.22 63.10
N THR A 364 -10.07 -28.92 62.86
CA THR A 364 -10.90 -27.68 62.92
C THR A 364 -10.14 -26.49 62.28
N THR A 365 -10.83 -25.64 61.48
CA THR A 365 -10.50 -24.21 61.15
C THR A 365 -9.13 -23.89 60.50
N SER A 366 -8.94 -22.81 59.72
CA SER A 366 -9.68 -21.53 59.57
C SER A 366 -9.75 -21.08 58.09
N PRO A 367 -10.36 -19.92 57.72
CA PRO A 367 -11.04 -19.77 56.41
C PRO A 367 -10.16 -19.33 55.23
N ALA A 368 -10.62 -19.67 54.02
CA ALA A 368 -10.27 -18.99 52.77
C ALA A 368 -11.33 -17.91 52.43
N PRO A 369 -10.98 -16.80 51.75
CA PRO A 369 -11.94 -15.76 51.39
C PRO A 369 -12.91 -16.20 50.28
N THR A 370 -14.14 -15.71 50.36
CA THR A 370 -15.07 -15.75 49.22
C THR A 370 -14.70 -14.65 48.23
N ASP A 371 -14.09 -15.02 47.11
CA ASP A 371 -14.47 -14.40 45.83
C ASP A 371 -14.03 -15.27 44.64
N ALA A 372 -15.00 -15.63 43.81
CA ALA A 372 -14.80 -16.30 42.54
C ALA A 372 -15.87 -15.77 41.58
N THR A 373 -15.60 -14.60 41.00
CA THR A 373 -16.38 -14.07 39.88
C THR A 373 -16.49 -15.13 38.80
N ALA A 374 -17.72 -15.49 38.43
CA ALA A 374 -17.94 -16.48 37.38
C ALA A 374 -17.31 -15.99 36.07
N ALA A 375 -16.36 -16.75 35.54
CA ALA A 375 -15.68 -16.39 34.30
C ALA A 375 -16.70 -16.33 33.15
N GLU A 376 -16.90 -15.14 32.57
CA GLU A 376 -17.77 -14.97 31.39
C GLU A 376 -17.30 -15.87 30.25
N ALA A 377 -18.25 -16.50 29.55
CA ALA A 377 -17.94 -17.41 28.45
C ALA A 377 -17.17 -16.68 27.32
N PRO A 378 -16.20 -17.34 26.66
CA PRO A 378 -15.45 -16.74 25.55
C PRO A 378 -16.37 -16.35 24.39
N ARG A 379 -16.21 -15.12 23.91
CA ARG A 379 -16.98 -14.49 22.83
C ARG A 379 -16.10 -14.43 21.58
N VAL A 380 -16.52 -15.07 20.49
CA VAL A 380 -15.79 -15.04 19.20
C VAL A 380 -16.32 -13.88 18.36
N ILE A 381 -15.49 -12.88 18.13
CA ILE A 381 -15.79 -11.72 17.29
C ILE A 381 -15.30 -11.99 15.87
N LYS A 382 -16.18 -11.90 14.87
CA LYS A 382 -15.83 -11.96 13.44
C LYS A 382 -15.58 -10.55 12.93
N HIS A 383 -14.49 -10.34 12.19
CA HIS A 383 -14.05 -9.01 11.79
C HIS A 383 -13.19 -9.03 10.51
N ALA A 384 -12.75 -7.87 10.04
CA ALA A 384 -12.13 -7.65 8.74
C ALA A 384 -10.84 -8.45 8.46
N MET A 385 -10.19 -8.93 9.53
CA MET A 385 -8.95 -9.72 9.48
C MET A 385 -9.12 -11.16 9.99
N GLY A 386 -10.36 -11.63 10.23
CA GLY A 386 -10.65 -13.02 10.62
C GLY A 386 -11.57 -13.13 11.83
N GLU A 387 -11.18 -13.96 12.80
CA GLU A 387 -11.93 -14.20 14.04
C GLU A 387 -11.01 -14.03 15.25
N THR A 388 -11.46 -13.27 16.26
CA THR A 388 -10.72 -13.02 17.51
C THR A 388 -11.59 -13.43 18.70
N THR A 389 -11.07 -14.33 19.54
CA THR A 389 -11.75 -14.77 20.77
C THR A 389 -11.40 -13.84 21.93
N LEU A 390 -12.42 -13.27 22.57
CA LEU A 390 -12.29 -12.42 23.75
C LEU A 390 -12.94 -13.10 24.97
N THR A 391 -12.29 -13.02 26.13
CA THR A 391 -12.83 -13.51 27.40
C THR A 391 -13.17 -12.34 28.31
N GLY A 392 -14.42 -12.27 28.75
CA GLY A 392 -14.90 -11.21 29.62
C GLY A 392 -15.08 -9.84 28.93
N THR A 393 -15.04 -8.81 29.77
CA THR A 393 -15.26 -7.40 29.42
C THR A 393 -13.92 -6.62 29.45
N PRO A 394 -13.40 -6.15 28.30
CA PRO A 394 -12.14 -5.40 28.21
C PRO A 394 -12.11 -4.13 29.09
N GLN A 395 -10.97 -3.84 29.71
CA GLN A 395 -10.76 -2.71 30.63
C GLN A 395 -9.65 -1.76 30.16
N ARG A 396 -8.81 -2.19 29.22
CA ARG A 396 -7.58 -1.51 28.78
C ARG A 396 -7.58 -1.37 27.27
N VAL A 397 -8.61 -0.74 26.72
CA VAL A 397 -8.83 -0.65 25.28
C VAL A 397 -7.97 0.45 24.65
N VAL A 398 -7.32 0.12 23.54
CA VAL A 398 -6.71 1.09 22.61
C VAL A 398 -7.52 1.14 21.32
N ILE A 399 -7.74 2.36 20.79
CA ILE A 399 -8.58 2.60 19.61
C ILE A 399 -7.82 3.37 18.52
N LEU A 400 -7.83 2.84 17.29
CA LEU A 400 -7.04 3.33 16.17
C LEU A 400 -7.85 4.06 15.08
N THR A 401 -9.10 4.44 15.35
CA THR A 401 -9.88 5.34 14.48
C THR A 401 -10.60 6.44 15.27
N ASN A 402 -10.81 7.59 14.64
CA ASN A 402 -11.59 8.68 15.22
C ASN A 402 -13.07 8.27 15.42
N GLU A 403 -13.67 7.61 14.44
CA GLU A 403 -15.08 7.19 14.50
C GLU A 403 -15.34 6.11 15.56
N GLY A 404 -14.41 5.17 15.73
CA GLY A 404 -14.46 4.20 16.82
C GLY A 404 -14.17 4.80 18.20
N THR A 405 -13.40 5.89 18.28
CA THR A 405 -13.19 6.62 19.55
C THR A 405 -14.51 7.19 20.05
N GLU A 406 -15.34 7.75 19.17
CA GLU A 406 -16.69 8.18 19.54
C GLU A 406 -17.61 7.01 19.91
N ALA A 407 -17.47 5.85 19.26
CA ALA A 407 -18.25 4.65 19.57
C ALA A 407 -17.97 4.12 20.99
N LEU A 408 -16.70 4.10 21.40
CA LEU A 408 -16.29 3.76 22.77
C LEU A 408 -16.94 4.70 23.79
N LEU A 409 -16.78 6.01 23.59
CA LEU A 409 -17.33 7.02 24.49
C LEU A 409 -18.86 6.99 24.56
N ALA A 410 -19.55 6.69 23.45
CA ALA A 410 -21.01 6.59 23.40
C ALA A 410 -21.58 5.47 24.28
N VAL A 411 -20.82 4.41 24.56
CA VAL A 411 -21.18 3.33 25.50
C VAL A 411 -20.45 3.41 26.85
N GLY A 412 -19.87 4.58 27.16
CA GLY A 412 -19.23 4.86 28.45
C GLY A 412 -17.85 4.22 28.64
N VAL A 413 -17.19 3.78 27.57
CA VAL A 413 -15.82 3.26 27.62
C VAL A 413 -14.83 4.38 27.31
N LYS A 414 -13.98 4.72 28.28
CA LYS A 414 -12.83 5.63 28.10
C LYS A 414 -11.61 4.80 27.67
N PRO A 415 -11.04 4.98 26.45
CA PRO A 415 -9.85 4.24 26.03
C PRO A 415 -8.63 4.66 26.87
N ILE A 416 -7.65 3.77 27.02
CA ILE A 416 -6.36 4.13 27.65
C ILE A 416 -5.39 4.80 26.66
N GLY A 417 -5.60 4.57 25.36
CA GLY A 417 -4.91 5.27 24.29
C GLY A 417 -5.74 5.32 23.00
N ALA A 418 -5.65 6.43 22.28
CA ALA A 418 -6.36 6.66 21.04
C ALA A 418 -5.49 7.40 20.01
N VAL A 419 -5.73 7.19 18.72
CA VAL A 419 -5.08 8.01 17.68
C VAL A 419 -5.61 9.45 17.73
N GLN A 420 -4.72 10.42 17.56
CA GLN A 420 -5.06 11.83 17.61
C GLN A 420 -6.05 12.25 16.50
N SER A 421 -6.80 13.31 16.76
CA SER A 421 -7.83 13.81 15.87
C SER A 421 -7.26 14.60 14.68
N TRP A 422 -7.82 14.39 13.49
CA TRP A 422 -7.32 14.95 12.22
C TRP A 422 -7.18 16.47 12.19
N SER A 423 -7.96 17.18 13.02
CA SER A 423 -7.90 18.64 13.19
C SER A 423 -8.03 19.06 14.66
N GLY A 424 -7.46 18.28 15.57
CA GLY A 424 -7.47 18.53 17.01
C GLY A 424 -6.06 18.61 17.61
N ASP A 425 -5.94 19.16 18.81
CA ASP A 425 -4.68 19.25 19.55
C ASP A 425 -4.85 18.73 20.99
N PRO A 426 -4.69 17.41 21.22
CA PRO A 426 -4.68 16.32 20.22
C PRO A 426 -6.09 15.83 19.84
N TRP A 427 -7.15 16.35 20.47
CA TRP A 427 -8.54 15.86 20.35
C TRP A 427 -9.47 16.90 19.69
N TYR A 428 -10.55 16.43 19.05
CA TYR A 428 -11.62 17.34 18.61
C TYR A 428 -12.36 17.99 19.79
N ASP A 429 -12.88 19.21 19.58
CA ASP A 429 -13.60 19.99 20.59
C ASP A 429 -14.79 19.27 21.25
N HIS A 430 -15.46 18.37 20.53
CA HIS A 430 -16.64 17.66 21.01
C HIS A 430 -16.36 16.34 21.76
N ILE A 431 -15.09 15.96 21.93
CA ILE A 431 -14.67 14.80 22.75
C ILE A 431 -13.53 15.12 23.74
N LYS A 432 -12.84 16.27 23.62
CA LYS A 432 -11.65 16.61 24.43
C LYS A 432 -11.86 16.51 25.95
N ASP A 433 -13.06 16.79 26.44
CA ASP A 433 -13.37 16.76 27.89
C ASP A 433 -13.55 15.32 28.41
N GLU A 434 -14.00 14.40 27.55
CA GLU A 434 -14.08 12.96 27.84
C GLU A 434 -12.71 12.27 27.65
N MET A 435 -11.88 12.82 26.76
CA MET A 435 -10.56 12.30 26.37
C MET A 435 -9.38 12.85 27.22
N GLN A 436 -9.68 13.50 28.34
CA GLN A 436 -8.65 13.87 29.33
C GLN A 436 -7.87 12.64 29.80
N GLU A 437 -6.56 12.75 30.05
CA GLU A 437 -5.66 11.66 30.47
C GLU A 437 -5.48 10.50 29.48
N VAL A 438 -6.20 10.46 28.35
CA VAL A 438 -6.01 9.43 27.31
C VAL A 438 -4.68 9.66 26.61
N THR A 439 -3.92 8.59 26.36
CA THR A 439 -2.64 8.69 25.65
C THR A 439 -2.85 8.81 24.15
N ALA A 440 -2.35 9.87 23.52
CA ALA A 440 -2.32 10.00 22.06
C ALA A 440 -1.29 9.02 21.45
N VAL A 441 -1.74 7.97 20.77
CA VAL A 441 -0.87 6.89 20.23
C VAL A 441 -0.42 7.13 18.78
N GLY A 442 -0.11 8.37 18.42
CA GLY A 442 0.16 8.77 17.03
C GLY A 442 -1.12 9.13 16.26
N ASP A 443 -1.06 9.13 14.93
CA ASP A 443 -2.21 9.45 14.06
C ASP A 443 -2.86 8.21 13.43
N GLU A 444 -4.02 8.40 12.81
CA GLU A 444 -4.85 7.33 12.23
C GLU A 444 -4.17 6.58 11.06
N LEU A 445 -3.20 7.20 10.37
CA LEU A 445 -2.39 6.57 9.32
C LEU A 445 -1.11 5.92 9.87
N GLN A 446 -0.53 6.49 10.94
CA GLN A 446 0.72 6.02 11.55
C GLN A 446 0.62 5.93 13.08
N PRO A 447 -0.09 4.91 13.62
CA PRO A 447 -0.10 4.65 15.06
C PRO A 447 1.29 4.22 15.57
N ASN A 448 1.67 4.71 16.75
CA ASN A 448 2.93 4.37 17.40
C ASN A 448 2.81 3.03 18.14
N ILE A 449 3.24 1.95 17.47
CA ILE A 449 3.15 0.57 17.95
C ILE A 449 3.94 0.34 19.25
N GLU A 450 5.10 1.00 19.43
CA GLU A 450 5.90 0.90 20.65
C GLU A 450 5.16 1.53 21.85
N LEU A 451 4.52 2.68 21.64
CA LEU A 451 3.70 3.35 22.64
C LEU A 451 2.45 2.52 22.98
N ILE A 452 1.77 1.94 21.98
CA ILE A 452 0.65 1.00 22.18
C ILE A 452 1.08 -0.21 23.02
N ALA A 453 2.24 -0.81 22.73
CA ALA A 453 2.78 -1.91 23.53
C ALA A 453 3.08 -1.49 24.98
N SER A 454 3.63 -0.28 25.19
CA SER A 454 3.93 0.24 26.52
C SER A 454 2.70 0.43 27.41
N LEU A 455 1.54 0.75 26.80
CA LEU A 455 0.26 0.91 27.50
C LEU A 455 -0.32 -0.40 28.03
N LYS A 456 0.15 -1.57 27.55
CA LYS A 456 -0.37 -2.90 27.91
C LYS A 456 -1.90 -2.99 27.79
N PRO A 457 -2.45 -2.86 26.57
CA PRO A 457 -3.88 -3.04 26.34
C PRO A 457 -4.31 -4.49 26.55
N ASP A 458 -5.60 -4.70 26.81
CA ASP A 458 -6.26 -6.02 26.76
C ASP A 458 -7.12 -6.21 25.49
N LEU A 459 -7.32 -5.14 24.73
CA LEU A 459 -7.98 -5.12 23.43
C LEU A 459 -7.43 -3.95 22.59
N ILE A 460 -7.18 -4.21 21.31
CA ILE A 460 -6.91 -3.17 20.29
C ILE A 460 -8.03 -3.21 19.25
N ILE A 461 -8.66 -2.05 19.02
CA ILE A 461 -9.66 -1.86 17.96
C ILE A 461 -9.07 -0.97 16.87
N GLY A 462 -9.28 -1.32 15.60
CA GLY A 462 -8.80 -0.53 14.46
C GLY A 462 -9.62 -0.72 13.19
N ASN A 463 -9.00 -0.44 12.05
CA ASN A 463 -9.63 -0.49 10.73
C ASN A 463 -8.66 -0.92 9.63
N LYS A 464 -9.10 -1.81 8.74
CA LYS A 464 -8.30 -2.42 7.68
C LYS A 464 -7.78 -1.40 6.66
N ILE A 465 -8.61 -0.48 6.17
CA ILE A 465 -8.22 0.59 5.22
C ILE A 465 -7.07 1.46 5.74
N ARG A 466 -6.90 1.51 7.06
CA ARG A 466 -5.83 2.26 7.73
C ARG A 466 -4.64 1.40 8.12
N GLN A 467 -4.89 0.26 8.72
CA GLN A 467 -3.92 -0.44 9.57
C GLN A 467 -3.68 -1.92 9.18
N GLU A 468 -4.23 -2.41 8.05
CA GLU A 468 -4.03 -3.80 7.56
C GLU A 468 -2.55 -4.24 7.62
N LYS A 469 -1.64 -3.39 7.12
CA LYS A 469 -0.18 -3.66 7.10
C LYS A 469 0.48 -3.83 8.48
N ILE A 470 -0.19 -3.46 9.57
CA ILE A 470 0.32 -3.57 10.95
C ILE A 470 -0.55 -4.48 11.84
N TYR A 471 -1.59 -5.12 11.30
CA TYR A 471 -2.49 -5.99 12.06
C TYR A 471 -1.73 -7.08 12.85
N ASP A 472 -0.83 -7.81 12.21
CA ASP A 472 -0.06 -8.88 12.86
C ASP A 472 0.84 -8.38 14.00
N GLN A 473 1.26 -7.11 13.97
CA GLN A 473 2.09 -6.49 15.01
C GLN A 473 1.23 -6.05 16.21
N LEU A 474 0.04 -5.52 15.94
CA LEU A 474 -0.95 -5.18 16.98
C LEU A 474 -1.49 -6.45 17.67
N ASN A 475 -1.77 -7.50 16.89
CA ASN A 475 -2.28 -8.77 17.41
C ASN A 475 -1.23 -9.57 18.23
N GLN A 476 0.05 -9.19 18.17
CA GLN A 476 1.10 -9.66 19.08
C GLN A 476 1.14 -8.90 20.41
N ILE A 477 0.54 -7.71 20.49
CA ILE A 477 0.45 -6.90 21.73
C ILE A 477 -0.78 -7.31 22.53
N ALA A 478 -1.95 -7.36 21.89
CA ALA A 478 -3.23 -7.71 22.49
C ALA A 478 -4.20 -8.24 21.43
N PRO A 479 -5.27 -8.98 21.82
CA PRO A 479 -6.35 -9.36 20.90
C PRO A 479 -6.82 -8.16 20.07
N THR A 480 -6.75 -8.29 18.74
CA THR A 480 -7.04 -7.18 17.82
C THR A 480 -8.29 -7.45 16.99
N VAL A 481 -9.12 -6.41 16.78
CA VAL A 481 -10.37 -6.47 16.01
C VAL A 481 -10.47 -5.26 15.08
N PHE A 482 -10.65 -5.50 13.77
CA PHE A 482 -10.69 -4.45 12.75
C PHE A 482 -12.04 -4.35 12.04
N ALA A 483 -12.52 -3.14 11.82
CA ALA A 483 -13.56 -2.85 10.83
C ALA A 483 -13.01 -2.91 9.39
N GLU A 484 -13.88 -3.17 8.40
CA GLU A 484 -13.48 -3.39 6.99
C GLU A 484 -13.29 -2.07 6.22
N ASP A 485 -14.20 -1.10 6.35
CA ASP A 485 -14.14 0.24 5.71
C ASP A 485 -14.55 1.35 6.70
N LEU A 486 -14.65 2.60 6.25
CA LEU A 486 -14.90 3.81 7.03
C LEU A 486 -16.06 4.63 6.44
N SER A 487 -16.37 5.78 7.05
CA SER A 487 -17.19 6.87 6.48
C SER A 487 -18.67 6.51 6.27
N GLY A 488 -19.02 5.77 5.21
CA GLY A 488 -20.41 5.33 4.97
C GLY A 488 -20.87 4.29 5.99
N ASP A 489 -19.95 3.39 6.37
CA ASP A 489 -20.24 2.20 7.17
C ASP A 489 -20.16 2.45 8.68
N TRP A 490 -20.16 3.71 9.14
CA TRP A 490 -19.98 4.07 10.56
C TRP A 490 -21.00 3.39 11.50
N LYS A 491 -22.23 3.12 11.07
CA LYS A 491 -23.22 2.34 11.85
C LYS A 491 -22.82 0.86 12.02
N ILE A 492 -22.19 0.28 11.00
CA ILE A 492 -21.70 -1.11 11.01
C ILE A 492 -20.47 -1.20 11.92
N ASN A 493 -19.54 -0.26 11.78
CA ASN A 493 -18.36 -0.14 12.63
C ASN A 493 -18.75 0.05 14.10
N PHE A 494 -19.66 0.99 14.39
CA PHE A 494 -20.20 1.21 15.72
C PHE A 494 -20.76 -0.08 16.35
N LYS A 495 -21.54 -0.86 15.60
CA LYS A 495 -22.05 -2.15 16.08
C LYS A 495 -20.92 -3.15 16.39
N LEU A 496 -19.97 -3.34 15.47
CA LEU A 496 -18.82 -4.22 15.69
C LEU A 496 -18.04 -3.81 16.95
N TYR A 497 -17.80 -2.52 17.13
CA TYR A 497 -17.06 -1.98 18.26
C TYR A 497 -17.80 -2.21 19.59
N THR A 498 -19.11 -1.94 19.66
CA THR A 498 -19.89 -2.18 20.88
C THR A 498 -20.05 -3.67 21.21
N GLU A 499 -20.21 -4.55 20.21
CA GLU A 499 -20.16 -6.01 20.41
C GLU A 499 -18.81 -6.46 20.98
N THR A 500 -17.70 -5.97 20.40
CA THR A 500 -16.33 -6.29 20.85
C THR A 500 -16.12 -5.94 22.34
N LEU A 501 -16.57 -4.74 22.74
CA LEU A 501 -16.45 -4.19 24.10
C LEU A 501 -17.29 -4.91 25.17
N ASN A 502 -18.11 -5.91 24.82
CA ASN A 502 -19.19 -6.46 25.66
C ASN A 502 -20.27 -5.41 26.01
N LYS A 503 -20.51 -4.47 25.10
CA LYS A 503 -21.41 -3.31 25.24
C LYS A 503 -22.52 -3.30 24.18
N ALA A 504 -22.88 -4.47 23.67
CA ALA A 504 -23.87 -4.62 22.60
C ALA A 504 -25.23 -4.02 22.99
N GLN A 505 -25.68 -4.21 24.24
CA GLN A 505 -26.97 -3.69 24.71
C GLN A 505 -26.99 -2.15 24.79
N GLU A 506 -25.90 -1.53 25.29
CA GLU A 506 -25.75 -0.08 25.30
C GLU A 506 -25.61 0.48 23.87
N GLY A 507 -24.94 -0.25 22.98
CA GLY A 507 -24.82 0.10 21.55
C GLY A 507 -26.16 0.04 20.81
N GLU A 508 -26.93 -1.04 20.97
CA GLU A 508 -28.28 -1.17 20.40
C GLU A 508 -29.20 -0.06 20.92
N LYS A 509 -29.13 0.26 22.21
CA LYS A 509 -29.88 1.38 22.81
C LYS A 509 -29.48 2.72 22.17
N ALA A 510 -28.18 3.01 22.07
CA ALA A 510 -27.69 4.26 21.48
C ALA A 510 -28.09 4.39 20.01
N MET A 511 -27.99 3.31 19.22
CA MET A 511 -28.42 3.33 17.82
C MET A 511 -29.95 3.51 17.70
N ALA A 512 -30.75 2.89 18.57
CA ALA A 512 -32.20 3.11 18.61
C ALA A 512 -32.59 4.55 18.98
N GLU A 513 -31.83 5.21 19.88
CA GLU A 513 -32.01 6.64 20.19
C GLU A 513 -31.64 7.53 19.00
N TYR A 514 -30.57 7.21 18.25
CA TYR A 514 -30.20 7.90 17.01
C TYR A 514 -31.24 7.71 15.90
N ASP A 515 -31.65 6.47 15.58
CA ASP A 515 -32.60 6.19 14.50
C ASP A 515 -34.00 6.74 14.81
N LYS A 516 -34.41 6.75 16.09
CA LYS A 516 -35.61 7.47 16.54
C LYS A 516 -35.49 8.97 16.23
N ARG A 517 -34.36 9.60 16.55
CA ARG A 517 -34.12 11.02 16.30
C ARG A 517 -34.10 11.35 14.80
N VAL A 518 -33.51 10.48 13.97
CA VAL A 518 -33.61 10.55 12.50
C VAL A 518 -35.07 10.54 12.05
N ALA A 519 -35.90 9.61 12.57
CA ALA A 519 -37.31 9.53 12.21
C ALA A 519 -38.11 10.77 12.64
N GLU A 520 -37.85 11.33 13.84
CA GLU A 520 -38.48 12.56 14.33
C GLU A 520 -38.11 13.78 13.46
N ILE A 521 -36.84 13.93 13.07
CA ILE A 521 -36.39 15.00 12.17
C ILE A 521 -37.00 14.83 10.78
N LYS A 522 -37.01 13.60 10.24
CA LYS A 522 -37.57 13.26 8.93
C LYS A 522 -39.08 13.55 8.83
N ALA A 523 -39.84 13.23 9.88
CA ALA A 523 -41.26 13.57 9.97
C ALA A 523 -41.53 15.08 10.00
N LYS A 524 -40.61 15.87 10.58
CA LYS A 524 -40.73 17.34 10.69
C LYS A 524 -40.16 18.12 9.50
N LEU A 525 -39.35 17.51 8.63
CA LEU A 525 -38.82 18.17 7.43
C LEU A 525 -39.94 18.56 6.46
N GLY A 526 -40.88 17.65 6.19
CA GLY A 526 -41.91 17.86 5.16
C GLY A 526 -41.27 18.19 3.80
N SER A 527 -41.83 19.16 3.08
CA SER A 527 -41.27 19.63 1.80
C SER A 527 -39.90 20.30 1.88
N LYS A 528 -39.35 20.55 3.08
CA LYS A 528 -37.95 20.95 3.22
C LYS A 528 -36.99 19.83 2.78
N ALA A 529 -37.43 18.57 2.80
CA ALA A 529 -36.66 17.43 2.30
C ALA A 529 -36.39 17.49 0.78
N ASP A 530 -37.23 18.18 0.00
CA ASP A 530 -37.05 18.34 -1.45
C ASP A 530 -35.86 19.25 -1.81
N THR A 531 -35.30 19.98 -0.82
CA THR A 531 -34.13 20.85 -0.96
C THR A 531 -32.89 20.05 -1.39
N LYS A 532 -32.35 20.32 -2.57
CA LYS A 532 -31.16 19.62 -3.10
C LYS A 532 -29.90 20.08 -2.39
N VAL A 533 -29.47 19.30 -1.40
CA VAL A 533 -28.26 19.55 -0.62
C VAL A 533 -27.01 19.11 -1.39
N SER A 534 -26.19 20.08 -1.78
CA SER A 534 -24.85 19.89 -2.30
C SER A 534 -23.83 19.87 -1.15
N VAL A 535 -22.85 18.96 -1.21
CA VAL A 535 -21.77 18.83 -0.21
C VAL A 535 -20.41 18.80 -0.91
N ALA A 536 -19.54 19.75 -0.58
CA ALA A 536 -18.21 19.88 -1.17
C ALA A 536 -17.09 19.94 -0.13
N ARG A 537 -15.90 19.48 -0.53
CA ARG A 537 -14.66 19.57 0.25
C ARG A 537 -13.60 20.31 -0.56
N PHE A 538 -13.01 21.33 0.06
CA PHE A 538 -11.85 22.04 -0.47
C PHE A 538 -10.60 21.68 0.33
N SER A 539 -9.47 21.40 -0.33
CA SER A 539 -8.17 21.34 0.33
C SER A 539 -7.07 21.85 -0.59
N ALA A 540 -5.88 22.11 -0.04
CA ALA A 540 -4.71 22.53 -0.79
C ALA A 540 -4.27 21.55 -1.90
N SER A 541 -4.78 20.31 -1.94
CA SER A 541 -4.39 19.29 -2.92
C SER A 541 -5.47 18.98 -3.98
N GLN A 542 -6.75 19.23 -3.70
CA GLN A 542 -7.86 18.94 -4.60
C GLN A 542 -9.19 19.51 -4.08
N VAL A 543 -10.16 19.66 -4.97
CA VAL A 543 -11.56 19.93 -4.62
C VAL A 543 -12.42 18.70 -4.97
N ARG A 544 -13.43 18.41 -4.16
CA ARG A 544 -14.30 17.23 -4.28
C ARG A 544 -15.76 17.58 -4.03
N ILE A 545 -16.67 16.82 -4.63
CA ILE A 545 -18.08 16.72 -4.19
C ILE A 545 -18.34 15.32 -3.59
N TYR A 546 -19.22 15.27 -2.59
CA TYR A 546 -19.47 14.10 -1.75
C TYR A 546 -20.78 13.41 -2.15
N GLN A 547 -20.69 12.10 -2.41
CA GLN A 547 -21.77 11.27 -2.96
C GLN A 547 -22.48 10.50 -1.82
N LYS A 548 -23.42 9.58 -2.13
CA LYS A 548 -24.25 8.91 -1.12
C LYS A 548 -23.47 8.08 -0.10
N GLN A 549 -22.40 7.38 -0.50
CA GLN A 549 -21.65 6.44 0.37
C GLN A 549 -20.61 7.14 1.27
N THR A 550 -20.84 8.39 1.66
CA THR A 550 -19.97 9.15 2.57
C THR A 550 -20.68 9.42 3.88
N PHE A 551 -19.95 9.70 4.96
CA PHE A 551 -20.51 9.99 6.28
C PHE A 551 -21.69 11.00 6.25
N SER A 552 -21.48 12.18 5.68
CA SER A 552 -22.56 13.17 5.48
C SER A 552 -23.58 12.73 4.44
N GLY A 553 -23.17 11.98 3.41
CA GLY A 553 -24.07 11.40 2.40
C GLY A 553 -25.10 10.43 2.96
N VAL A 554 -24.69 9.50 3.84
CA VAL A 554 -25.59 8.51 4.44
C VAL A 554 -26.53 9.16 5.46
N ILE A 555 -26.09 10.17 6.22
CA ILE A 555 -26.95 10.88 7.18
C ILE A 555 -28.00 11.75 6.46
N LEU A 556 -27.65 12.41 5.35
CA LEU A 556 -28.63 13.10 4.50
C LEU A 556 -29.64 12.13 3.87
N ASN A 557 -29.19 10.94 3.45
CA ASN A 557 -30.03 9.89 2.88
C ASN A 557 -30.97 9.24 3.93
N ASP A 558 -30.48 8.98 5.14
CA ASP A 558 -31.26 8.57 6.33
C ASP A 558 -32.45 9.52 6.55
N LEU A 559 -32.17 10.83 6.55
CA LEU A 559 -33.18 11.89 6.66
C LEU A 559 -34.08 12.03 5.42
N GLY A 560 -33.72 11.41 4.29
CA GLY A 560 -34.44 11.51 3.02
C GLY A 560 -34.33 12.88 2.35
N ILE A 561 -33.26 13.63 2.62
CA ILE A 561 -33.00 14.94 2.01
C ILE A 561 -32.46 14.75 0.60
N ALA A 562 -33.05 15.45 -0.37
CA ALA A 562 -32.68 15.37 -1.78
C ALA A 562 -31.23 15.81 -2.04
N ARG A 563 -30.61 15.21 -3.07
CA ARG A 563 -29.29 15.58 -3.57
C ARG A 563 -29.41 16.13 -5.01
N PRO A 564 -28.50 17.01 -5.46
CA PRO A 564 -28.33 17.31 -6.88
C PRO A 564 -28.02 16.04 -7.69
N GLU A 565 -28.41 15.95 -8.96
CA GLU A 565 -28.15 14.79 -9.83
C GLU A 565 -26.64 14.45 -9.94
N SER A 566 -25.77 15.47 -9.85
CA SER A 566 -24.32 15.31 -9.78
C SER A 566 -23.83 14.57 -8.53
N GLN A 567 -24.64 14.48 -7.47
CA GLN A 567 -24.30 13.95 -6.14
C GLN A 567 -25.26 12.86 -5.63
N ASP A 568 -26.32 12.54 -6.38
CA ASP A 568 -27.32 11.54 -6.01
C ASP A 568 -26.87 10.09 -6.35
N LYS A 569 -25.56 9.84 -6.46
CA LYS A 569 -25.01 8.59 -6.98
C LYS A 569 -24.58 7.67 -5.85
N ASP A 570 -24.83 6.36 -6.00
CA ASP A 570 -24.34 5.30 -5.11
C ASP A 570 -22.84 5.07 -5.33
N SER A 571 -22.05 6.00 -4.79
CA SER A 571 -20.60 6.08 -4.91
C SER A 571 -20.02 6.92 -3.77
N PHE A 572 -18.69 7.06 -3.71
CA PHE A 572 -17.99 7.75 -2.62
C PHE A 572 -17.77 9.25 -2.86
N ILE A 573 -16.88 9.62 -3.81
CA ILE A 573 -16.55 11.02 -4.10
C ILE A 573 -16.30 11.23 -5.59
N GLU A 574 -16.51 12.45 -6.05
CA GLU A 574 -16.06 12.90 -7.38
C GLU A 574 -15.01 14.00 -7.23
N LYS A 575 -13.89 13.89 -7.96
CA LYS A 575 -12.82 14.90 -7.97
C LYS A 575 -13.14 15.97 -9.00
N MET A 576 -13.04 17.23 -8.58
CA MET A 576 -13.50 18.36 -9.37
C MET A 576 -12.35 19.02 -10.15
N THR A 577 -12.68 19.56 -11.32
CA THR A 577 -11.87 20.56 -12.03
C THR A 577 -12.69 21.84 -12.19
N LYS A 578 -12.09 22.93 -12.70
CA LYS A 578 -12.83 24.20 -12.90
C LYS A 578 -14.01 24.02 -13.83
N GLU A 579 -13.82 23.23 -14.88
CA GLU A 579 -14.83 22.89 -15.89
C GLU A 579 -16.02 22.14 -15.29
N THR A 580 -15.82 21.38 -14.21
CA THR A 580 -16.90 20.63 -13.53
C THR A 580 -17.56 21.39 -12.39
N ILE A 581 -17.20 22.67 -12.12
CA ILE A 581 -17.84 23.51 -11.10
C ILE A 581 -19.39 23.49 -11.14
N PRO A 582 -20.08 23.44 -12.30
CA PRO A 582 -21.53 23.26 -12.35
C PRO A 582 -22.09 22.06 -11.56
N SER A 583 -21.31 20.99 -11.37
CA SER A 583 -21.68 19.83 -10.54
C SER A 583 -21.74 20.13 -9.03
N MET A 584 -21.37 21.34 -8.59
CA MET A 584 -21.53 21.83 -7.21
C MET A 584 -22.89 22.49 -6.96
N ASP A 585 -23.68 22.80 -7.99
CA ASP A 585 -24.94 23.54 -7.80
C ASP A 585 -25.99 22.74 -7.01
N GLY A 586 -26.94 23.46 -6.41
CA GLY A 586 -28.02 22.90 -5.61
C GLY A 586 -28.89 24.01 -5.03
N ASP A 587 -29.80 23.66 -4.13
CA ASP A 587 -30.59 24.64 -3.40
C ASP A 587 -29.82 25.15 -2.16
N VAL A 588 -28.88 24.36 -1.65
CA VAL A 588 -27.86 24.74 -0.66
C VAL A 588 -26.56 23.98 -0.91
N LEU A 589 -25.42 24.62 -0.67
CA LEU A 589 -24.09 24.05 -0.75
C LEU A 589 -23.41 24.18 0.61
N PHE A 590 -23.35 23.06 1.35
CA PHE A 590 -22.48 22.96 2.51
C PHE A 590 -21.07 22.63 2.04
N TYR A 591 -20.08 23.37 2.53
CA TYR A 591 -18.69 23.09 2.23
C TYR A 591 -17.81 23.13 3.48
N PHE A 592 -16.84 22.22 3.53
CA PHE A 592 -15.79 22.24 4.55
C PHE A 592 -14.41 22.34 3.89
N VAL A 593 -13.45 22.80 4.68
CA VAL A 593 -12.10 23.15 4.22
C VAL A 593 -11.10 22.36 5.05
N SER A 594 -10.25 21.61 4.38
CA SER A 594 -9.24 20.75 5.00
C SER A 594 -7.84 21.31 4.81
N GLU A 595 -7.09 21.34 5.90
CA GLU A 595 -5.67 21.66 5.89
C GLU A 595 -4.90 20.36 6.13
N ASP A 596 -4.36 19.77 5.05
CA ASP A 596 -3.42 18.65 5.19
C ASP A 596 -2.19 19.19 5.97
N PRO A 597 -1.64 18.49 6.97
CA PRO A 597 -0.44 18.92 7.67
C PRO A 597 0.69 19.33 6.71
N GLY A 598 1.19 20.55 6.87
CA GLY A 598 2.20 21.15 5.99
C GLY A 598 1.67 21.81 4.69
N LYS A 599 0.34 21.92 4.49
CA LYS A 599 -0.27 22.54 3.29
C LYS A 599 -1.37 23.56 3.64
N THR A 600 -0.95 24.74 4.07
CA THR A 600 -1.84 25.85 4.50
C THR A 600 -2.53 26.61 3.35
N ASP A 601 -2.30 26.24 2.08
CA ASP A 601 -2.88 26.93 0.92
C ASP A 601 -4.37 26.62 0.66
N ALA A 602 -5.04 25.84 1.53
CA ALA A 602 -6.44 25.46 1.35
C ALA A 602 -7.39 26.67 1.28
N ALA A 603 -7.13 27.71 2.08
CA ALA A 603 -7.86 28.98 2.02
C ALA A 603 -7.75 29.67 0.64
N LYS A 604 -6.58 29.61 0.00
CA LYS A 604 -6.38 30.15 -1.36
C LYS A 604 -7.13 29.35 -2.41
N VAL A 605 -7.20 28.02 -2.26
CA VAL A 605 -8.00 27.17 -3.15
C VAL A 605 -9.49 27.51 -3.02
N VAL A 606 -9.99 27.76 -1.80
CA VAL A 606 -11.36 28.26 -1.59
C VAL A 606 -11.57 29.61 -2.28
N GLU A 607 -10.68 30.58 -2.07
CA GLU A 607 -10.74 31.91 -2.70
C GLU A 607 -10.72 31.82 -4.24
N GLU A 608 -9.81 31.03 -4.82
CA GLU A 608 -9.62 30.85 -6.26
C GLU A 608 -10.82 30.13 -6.92
N TRP A 609 -11.51 29.25 -6.19
CA TRP A 609 -12.72 28.58 -6.68
C TRP A 609 -13.96 29.44 -6.51
N MET A 610 -14.13 30.11 -5.37
CA MET A 610 -15.25 31.03 -5.16
C MET A 610 -15.18 32.26 -6.07
N ASN A 611 -13.97 32.67 -6.48
CA ASN A 611 -13.81 33.75 -7.44
C ASN A 611 -14.06 33.37 -8.90
N ASP A 612 -14.17 32.07 -9.23
CA ASP A 612 -14.26 31.57 -10.60
C ASP A 612 -15.56 32.04 -11.32
N PRO A 613 -15.50 32.45 -12.60
CA PRO A 613 -16.67 32.84 -13.38
C PRO A 613 -17.74 31.74 -13.56
N LEU A 614 -17.42 30.46 -13.37
CA LEU A 614 -18.39 29.37 -13.34
C LEU A 614 -19.05 29.25 -11.95
N PHE A 615 -18.28 29.43 -10.87
CA PHE A 615 -18.81 29.37 -9.50
C PHE A 615 -19.78 30.52 -9.25
N LYS A 616 -19.42 31.73 -9.68
CA LYS A 616 -20.29 32.92 -9.64
C LYS A 616 -21.55 32.83 -10.52
N LYS A 617 -21.71 31.77 -11.32
CA LYS A 617 -22.92 31.50 -12.13
C LYS A 617 -23.83 30.41 -11.55
N LEU A 618 -23.40 29.68 -10.51
CA LEU A 618 -24.23 28.69 -9.82
C LEU A 618 -25.46 29.36 -9.21
N ASN A 619 -26.58 28.65 -9.16
CA ASN A 619 -27.82 29.19 -8.57
C ASN A 619 -27.72 29.26 -7.05
N VAL A 620 -27.03 28.29 -6.43
CA VAL A 620 -26.72 28.27 -4.99
C VAL A 620 -25.93 29.51 -4.52
N VAL A 621 -25.11 30.10 -5.40
CA VAL A 621 -24.36 31.33 -5.14
C VAL A 621 -25.25 32.57 -5.27
N LYS A 622 -26.09 32.63 -6.32
CA LYS A 622 -27.05 33.75 -6.52
C LYS A 622 -28.08 33.85 -5.39
N ASN A 623 -28.41 32.72 -4.77
CA ASN A 623 -29.40 32.62 -3.70
C ASN A 623 -28.81 32.81 -2.29
N ASP A 624 -27.50 33.08 -2.17
CA ASP A 624 -26.76 33.18 -0.91
C ASP A 624 -26.88 31.94 -0.01
N LYS A 625 -26.65 30.75 -0.60
CA LYS A 625 -26.76 29.43 0.06
C LYS A 625 -25.47 28.61 0.05
N VAL A 626 -24.32 29.28 0.08
CA VAL A 626 -23.00 28.64 0.20
C VAL A 626 -22.49 28.77 1.63
N ILE A 627 -22.57 27.69 2.40
CA ILE A 627 -22.43 27.68 3.85
C ILE A 627 -21.19 26.89 4.27
N LYS A 628 -20.28 27.52 5.04
CA LYS A 628 -19.13 26.81 5.61
C LYS A 628 -19.58 25.99 6.81
N VAL A 629 -19.20 24.73 6.85
CA VAL A 629 -19.47 23.79 7.96
C VAL A 629 -18.18 23.22 8.56
N ASN A 630 -18.28 22.62 9.75
CA ASN A 630 -17.15 22.05 10.47
C ASN A 630 -16.73 20.69 9.87
N GLU A 631 -15.46 20.53 9.49
CA GLU A 631 -14.97 19.27 8.89
C GLU A 631 -15.06 18.06 9.84
N ALA A 632 -14.80 18.24 11.14
CA ALA A 632 -14.88 17.15 12.11
C ALA A 632 -16.30 16.59 12.15
N ILE A 633 -17.30 17.47 12.27
CA ILE A 633 -18.72 17.11 12.34
C ILE A 633 -19.23 16.54 11.02
N TRP A 634 -18.80 17.06 9.86
CA TRP A 634 -19.33 16.65 8.55
C TRP A 634 -18.55 15.53 7.83
N ASN A 635 -17.34 15.19 8.28
CA ASN A 635 -16.46 14.24 7.58
C ASN A 635 -15.41 13.51 8.45
N THR A 636 -14.52 14.20 9.18
CA THR A 636 -13.29 13.53 9.72
C THR A 636 -13.40 12.92 11.11
N ALA A 637 -14.40 13.28 11.91
CA ALA A 637 -14.65 12.57 13.17
C ALA A 637 -15.46 11.29 12.91
N GLY A 638 -16.50 11.40 12.08
CA GLY A 638 -17.10 10.28 11.35
C GLY A 638 -17.84 9.22 12.18
N GLY A 639 -18.05 9.47 13.48
CA GLY A 639 -18.68 8.53 14.40
C GLY A 639 -20.06 8.96 14.91
N TYR A 640 -20.51 8.30 15.97
CA TYR A 640 -21.83 8.46 16.57
C TYR A 640 -22.10 9.87 17.15
N LYS A 641 -21.11 10.51 17.77
CA LYS A 641 -21.25 11.86 18.34
C LYS A 641 -21.27 12.91 17.22
N ALA A 642 -20.38 12.80 16.24
CA ALA A 642 -20.38 13.63 15.04
C ALA A 642 -21.70 13.53 14.28
N ALA A 643 -22.27 12.32 14.13
CA ALA A 643 -23.56 12.13 13.46
C ALA A 643 -24.67 12.85 14.22
N ASN A 644 -24.70 12.73 15.55
CA ASN A 644 -25.64 13.45 16.42
C ASN A 644 -25.45 14.99 16.39
N LEU A 645 -24.25 15.50 16.12
CA LEU A 645 -23.99 16.93 15.91
C LEU A 645 -24.41 17.40 14.51
N LEU A 646 -24.18 16.61 13.46
CA LEU A 646 -24.64 16.89 12.10
C LEU A 646 -26.18 16.99 12.08
N LEU A 647 -26.88 16.10 12.79
CA LEU A 647 -28.33 16.19 13.00
C LEU A 647 -28.76 17.50 13.71
N ASN A 648 -27.94 18.09 14.60
CA ASN A 648 -28.23 19.40 15.18
C ASN A 648 -28.07 20.51 14.15
N GLU A 649 -26.97 20.53 13.38
CA GLU A 649 -26.74 21.55 12.34
C GLU A 649 -27.84 21.53 11.26
N ILE A 650 -28.32 20.35 10.87
CA ILE A 650 -29.44 20.18 9.94
C ILE A 650 -30.76 20.69 10.55
N VAL A 651 -31.06 20.36 11.82
CA VAL A 651 -32.23 20.88 12.55
C VAL A 651 -32.21 22.40 12.64
N THR A 652 -31.04 22.99 12.92
CA THR A 652 -30.85 24.44 12.98
C THR A 652 -31.00 25.09 11.61
N TYR A 653 -30.35 24.56 10.56
CA TYR A 653 -30.40 25.14 9.21
C TYR A 653 -31.82 25.16 8.63
N PHE A 654 -32.59 24.09 8.83
CA PHE A 654 -33.94 23.98 8.28
C PHE A 654 -35.04 24.58 9.17
N ASP A 655 -34.75 25.21 10.32
CA ASP A 655 -35.76 25.65 11.32
C ASP A 655 -36.77 24.53 11.65
N ILE A 656 -36.25 23.43 12.21
CA ILE A 656 -37.04 22.25 12.59
C ILE A 656 -37.41 22.37 14.08
N LYS A 657 -38.71 22.52 14.35
CA LYS A 657 -39.31 22.75 15.68
C LYS A 657 -39.87 21.46 16.25
#